data_AF-A0A670JXK1-F1
#
_entry.id   AF-A0A670JXK1-F1
#
_cell.length_a   1.000
_cell.length_b   1.000
_cell.length_c   1.000
_cell.angle_alpha   90.00
_cell.angle_beta   90.00
_cell.angle_gamma   90.00
#
_symmetry.space_group_name_H-M   'P 1'
#
loop_
_entity.id
_entity.type
_entity.pdbx_description
1 polymer ?
#
loop_
_entity_poly.entity_id
_entity_poly.type
_entity_poly.pdbx_seq_one_letter_code
_entity_poly.pdbx_strand_id
1 'polypeptide(L)'
;MLLLNTVVPRVKNLIRSGGPFLKGTTLANGASPRRCRAISVLILKQSCQASFSPQWPTRFILFIYNYTCTLVTLRCVFDCRLFGASCPLASLSCFETSQRIPYEEAVRQEFRLVKVGDCFGSTWQTCWFKVDLSIPREWTGKEVHLLWESEGEGMIWRDGQPVQGLTREGEKTSYILTDNLKETDPHSLTLYVELACNGLFGAGKGSMIAPPDPDKKFSLQKAELVVFNRDVHELLVDFEILLDMAKAQQFEWVKNWYPGLYSTIQKFAKEGRFIPVGGTWVEMDGNLPSGESMVRQFLQGQRFFQQEFGKLCLEFWLPDTFGYSAQLPQVMNGCGIHRFLTQKLSWNLVNTFPHNTFVWEGIDGSQVLAHFPPADSYGLAGCVEEMLKTVKNNRDRGRVNHSAALFGFGDGGGGPTQKILDRLRRMKDTDGLPRVQMSTPDRLFTALEKEKAQLCTWVGELFLELHNGTYTTHGQIKKGNRECERLLHDVEVLSSFALAQKSSFQYPSAKLQHLWRLLLLNQFHDVLPGSCIQLVAEDAMRYYSGMNLPWPLREASRGPAPHILVVNTLPWKRTEVIPKAGPGGSKTLGANSFLNLPLQVDGSVIMKNGLVRVCLDTLGRVTSLCLMQPERESVPEGCCANQFVIFDDVPLYWDAWDVMDYHLETRKTVAHLLKPLEIIQPGGLRGSVTFSLQISEKSVLTQEVILDAACPHVRFQTQVRYACNLLWKLFPLLNTPIPVYVL
;
A
#
# COMPACT_ATOMS: atom_id res chain seq x y z
N MET A 1 5.77 22.38 28.64
CA MET A 1 7.00 23.00 29.14
C MET A 1 8.02 23.32 28.03
N LEU A 2 8.32 22.42 27.07
CA LEU A 2 9.15 22.76 25.89
C LEU A 2 8.61 23.97 25.08
N LEU A 3 7.29 24.08 24.94
CA LEU A 3 6.62 25.21 24.28
C LEU A 3 6.89 26.57 24.97
N LEU A 4 6.97 26.58 26.31
CA LEU A 4 7.22 27.79 27.11
C LEU A 4 8.71 28.15 27.17
N ASN A 5 9.60 27.15 27.15
CA ASN A 5 11.04 27.34 27.32
C ASN A 5 11.80 27.47 25.98
N THR A 6 11.25 26.99 24.86
CA THR A 6 11.92 26.98 23.54
C THR A 6 11.22 27.87 22.52
N VAL A 7 9.88 27.82 22.44
CA VAL A 7 9.10 28.52 21.40
C VAL A 7 8.80 29.98 21.80
N VAL A 8 8.39 30.23 23.04
CA VAL A 8 8.04 31.59 23.51
C VAL A 8 9.24 32.56 23.46
N PRO A 9 10.47 32.18 23.86
CA PRO A 9 11.65 33.05 23.71
C PRO A 9 11.99 33.35 22.24
N ARG A 10 11.89 32.35 21.35
CA ARG A 10 12.14 32.50 19.90
C ARG A 10 11.12 33.44 19.25
N VAL A 11 9.84 33.29 19.58
CA VAL A 11 8.75 34.20 19.14
C VAL A 11 8.96 35.63 19.69
N LYS A 12 9.37 35.78 20.96
CA LYS A 12 9.69 37.10 21.54
C LYS A 12 10.89 37.76 20.88
N ASN A 13 11.91 37.00 20.51
CA ASN A 13 13.10 37.52 19.81
C ASN A 13 12.77 37.92 18.37
N LEU A 14 11.99 37.12 17.64
CA LEU A 14 11.51 37.43 16.28
C LEU A 14 10.68 38.72 16.23
N ILE A 15 9.90 39.01 17.27
CA ILE A 15 9.11 40.25 17.40
C ILE A 15 9.98 41.45 17.78
N ARG A 16 11.06 41.26 18.56
CA ARG A 16 11.95 42.32 19.06
C ARG A 16 13.00 42.76 18.04
N SER A 17 13.47 41.86 17.18
CA SER A 17 14.51 42.13 16.18
C SER A 17 13.99 42.88 14.94
N GLY A 18 12.67 43.00 14.74
CA GLY A 18 12.05 43.59 13.55
C GLY A 18 11.54 45.03 13.72
N GLY A 19 12.40 46.05 13.71
CA GLY A 19 12.00 47.41 13.31
C GLY A 19 12.14 47.58 11.78
N PRO A 20 11.61 48.65 11.15
CA PRO A 20 10.20 48.97 10.89
C PRO A 20 9.61 48.11 9.74
N PHE A 21 9.08 46.92 10.04
CA PHE A 21 8.49 45.97 9.08
C PHE A 21 7.02 46.24 8.66
N LEU A 22 6.49 47.46 8.84
CA LEU A 22 5.05 47.74 8.69
C LEU A 22 4.74 49.11 8.03
N LYS A 23 5.32 49.37 6.85
CA LYS A 23 4.76 50.34 5.90
C LYS A 23 4.65 49.64 4.54
N GLY A 24 3.43 49.34 4.09
CA GLY A 24 3.21 49.04 2.67
C GLY A 24 2.08 48.10 2.28
N THR A 25 1.65 47.14 3.11
CA THR A 25 0.68 46.12 2.67
C THR A 25 -0.73 46.39 3.16
N THR A 26 -1.59 46.80 2.23
CA THR A 26 -3.05 46.77 2.34
C THR A 26 -3.50 45.30 2.29
N LEU A 27 -4.16 44.81 3.34
CA LEU A 27 -4.83 43.52 3.33
C LEU A 27 -6.11 43.62 2.48
N ALA A 28 -6.46 42.55 1.76
CA ALA A 28 -7.61 42.44 0.85
C ALA A 28 -8.98 42.81 1.47
N ASN A 29 -9.07 42.96 2.80
CA ASN A 29 -10.31 43.24 3.54
C ASN A 29 -10.35 44.64 4.22
N GLY A 30 -9.51 45.60 3.83
CA GLY A 30 -9.67 47.01 4.23
C GLY A 30 -9.40 47.37 5.71
N ALA A 31 -8.82 46.46 6.52
CA ALA A 31 -8.48 46.77 7.91
C ALA A 31 -7.16 47.56 8.01
N SER A 32 -7.19 48.73 8.68
CA SER A 32 -6.00 49.62 8.74
C SER A 32 -4.83 49.02 9.56
N PRO A 33 -3.55 49.27 9.16
CA PRO A 33 -2.36 48.82 9.88
C PRO A 33 -2.25 49.31 11.34
N ARG A 34 -2.93 50.41 11.68
CA ARG A 34 -2.98 50.96 13.05
C ARG A 34 -3.80 50.08 14.00
N ARG A 35 -4.82 49.35 13.53
CA ARG A 35 -5.60 48.41 14.37
C ARG A 35 -4.79 47.17 14.75
N CYS A 36 -3.99 46.61 13.83
CA CYS A 36 -3.14 45.44 14.13
C CYS A 36 -1.99 45.78 15.08
N ARG A 37 -1.35 46.96 14.96
CA ARG A 37 -0.31 47.41 15.91
C ARG A 37 -0.87 47.62 17.32
N ALA A 38 -2.07 48.20 17.44
CA ALA A 38 -2.72 48.42 18.73
C ALA A 38 -3.07 47.09 19.43
N ILE A 39 -3.56 46.10 18.67
CA ILE A 39 -3.93 44.78 19.18
C ILE A 39 -2.69 43.98 19.60
N SER A 40 -1.63 43.94 18.78
CA SER A 40 -0.40 43.20 19.11
C SER A 40 0.35 43.79 20.31
N VAL A 41 0.38 45.12 20.47
CA VAL A 41 1.03 45.80 21.61
C VAL A 41 0.18 45.69 22.89
N LEU A 42 -1.15 45.74 22.82
CA LEU A 42 -2.02 45.51 23.99
C LEU A 42 -1.89 44.08 24.54
N ILE A 43 -1.86 43.08 23.65
CA ILE A 43 -1.81 41.65 24.02
C ILE A 43 -0.45 41.28 24.63
N LEU A 44 0.65 41.84 24.12
CA LEU A 44 1.99 41.64 24.68
C LEU A 44 2.19 42.38 26.02
N LYS A 45 1.60 43.56 26.21
CA LYS A 45 1.64 44.28 27.51
C LYS A 45 0.86 43.54 28.61
N GLN A 46 -0.32 42.99 28.30
CA GLN A 46 -1.10 42.19 29.26
C GLN A 46 -0.41 40.87 29.62
N SER A 47 0.34 40.27 28.68
CA SER A 47 1.07 39.02 28.91
C SER A 47 2.30 39.19 29.83
N CYS A 48 2.95 40.36 29.84
CA CYS A 48 4.12 40.63 30.68
C CYS A 48 3.77 41.01 32.14
N GLN A 49 2.60 41.63 32.39
CA GLN A 49 2.16 41.94 33.77
C GLN A 49 1.68 40.71 34.56
N ALA A 50 1.43 39.57 33.90
CA ALA A 50 1.05 38.33 34.55
C ALA A 50 2.22 37.56 35.21
N SER A 51 3.46 38.06 35.08
CA SER A 51 4.68 37.33 35.43
C SER A 51 5.06 37.33 36.92
N PHE A 52 4.34 38.03 37.79
CA PHE A 52 4.69 38.17 39.21
C PHE A 52 3.45 38.15 40.13
N SER A 53 2.82 36.99 40.33
CA SER A 53 1.90 36.73 41.46
C SER A 53 1.56 35.23 41.59
N PRO A 54 1.30 34.67 42.81
CA PRO A 54 1.27 33.21 43.05
C PRO A 54 -0.09 32.52 42.83
N GLN A 55 -1.11 33.15 42.23
CA GLN A 55 -2.40 32.49 41.97
C GLN A 55 -2.52 31.97 40.52
N TRP A 56 -2.28 30.66 40.35
CA TRP A 56 -1.95 30.02 39.06
C TRP A 56 -3.04 29.33 38.19
N PRO A 57 -4.32 29.08 38.58
CA PRO A 57 -5.22 28.32 37.68
C PRO A 57 -6.06 29.18 36.70
N THR A 58 -6.64 30.30 37.15
CA THR A 58 -7.71 30.97 36.39
C THR A 58 -7.21 31.95 35.32
N ARG A 59 -5.97 32.45 35.45
CA ARG A 59 -5.33 33.32 34.43
C ARG A 59 -4.69 32.53 33.28
N PHE A 60 -4.54 31.20 33.41
CA PHE A 60 -3.94 30.32 32.40
C PHE A 60 -4.89 30.05 31.22
N ILE A 61 -6.20 30.03 31.47
CA ILE A 61 -7.24 29.79 30.44
C ILE A 61 -7.43 31.03 29.55
N LEU A 62 -7.38 32.24 30.12
CA LEU A 62 -7.35 33.51 29.37
C LEU A 62 -6.02 33.70 28.60
N PHE A 63 -4.91 33.15 29.10
CA PHE A 63 -3.63 33.11 28.40
C PHE A 63 -3.69 32.18 27.17
N ILE A 64 -4.27 30.98 27.30
CA ILE A 64 -4.39 30.00 26.21
C ILE A 64 -5.39 30.45 25.13
N TYR A 65 -6.54 31.03 25.50
CA TYR A 65 -7.57 31.46 24.54
C TYR A 65 -7.10 32.65 23.68
N ASN A 66 -6.43 33.64 24.29
CA ASN A 66 -5.75 34.70 23.53
C ASN A 66 -4.53 34.18 22.73
N TYR A 67 -3.79 33.18 23.24
CA TYR A 67 -2.68 32.55 22.52
C TYR A 67 -3.13 31.73 21.29
N THR A 68 -4.26 31.06 21.32
CA THR A 68 -4.71 30.18 20.23
C THR A 68 -5.28 30.97 19.04
N CYS A 69 -6.01 32.06 19.29
CA CYS A 69 -6.33 33.03 18.23
C CYS A 69 -5.06 33.68 17.68
N THR A 70 -4.11 34.04 18.55
CA THR A 70 -2.82 34.61 18.12
C THR A 70 -2.00 33.61 17.29
N LEU A 71 -1.99 32.31 17.60
CA LEU A 71 -1.20 31.29 16.90
C LEU A 71 -1.77 30.90 15.52
N VAL A 72 -3.10 30.92 15.34
CA VAL A 72 -3.73 30.70 14.03
C VAL A 72 -3.55 31.92 13.13
N THR A 73 -3.69 33.14 13.68
CA THR A 73 -3.33 34.37 12.97
C THR A 73 -1.83 34.38 12.67
N LEU A 74 -0.97 33.93 13.58
CA LEU A 74 0.47 33.83 13.38
C LEU A 74 0.83 32.80 12.31
N ARG A 75 0.18 31.64 12.20
CA ARG A 75 0.42 30.69 11.10
C ARG A 75 0.06 31.28 9.74
N CYS A 76 -1.12 31.86 9.55
CA CYS A 76 -1.43 32.57 8.30
C CYS A 76 -0.48 33.74 8.05
N VAL A 77 -0.03 34.43 9.10
CA VAL A 77 0.99 35.48 9.00
C VAL A 77 2.38 34.91 8.69
N PHE A 78 2.70 33.69 9.13
CA PHE A 78 3.99 33.03 8.95
C PHE A 78 4.07 32.32 7.60
N ASP A 79 3.01 31.70 7.11
CA ASP A 79 2.93 31.17 5.73
C ASP A 79 3.09 32.31 4.73
N CYS A 80 2.44 33.47 4.96
CA CYS A 80 2.67 34.70 4.17
C CYS A 80 4.02 35.40 4.43
N ARG A 81 4.88 34.87 5.30
CA ARG A 81 6.19 35.45 5.66
C ARG A 81 7.34 34.45 5.62
N LEU A 82 7.08 33.21 5.20
CA LEU A 82 8.07 32.17 4.98
C LEU A 82 9.04 32.63 3.88
N PHE A 83 8.47 33.25 2.85
CA PHE A 83 9.18 33.94 1.78
C PHE A 83 9.02 35.46 1.95
N GLY A 84 10.15 36.17 1.99
CA GLY A 84 10.26 37.61 2.18
C GLY A 84 10.26 38.37 0.86
N ALA A 85 11.32 39.14 0.59
CA ALA A 85 11.50 39.79 -0.70
C ALA A 85 11.68 38.74 -1.82
N SER A 86 11.13 38.98 -3.01
CA SER A 86 11.32 38.12 -4.18
C SER A 86 11.79 38.91 -5.40
N CYS A 87 12.44 38.23 -6.35
CA CYS A 87 12.79 38.77 -7.65
C CYS A 87 12.71 37.69 -8.74
N PRO A 88 12.40 38.06 -10.00
CA PRO A 88 12.31 37.11 -11.10
C PRO A 88 13.69 36.54 -11.48
N LEU A 89 13.67 35.40 -12.16
CA LEU A 89 14.88 34.77 -12.71
C LEU A 89 15.51 35.63 -13.82
N ALA A 90 16.82 35.49 -14.02
CA ALA A 90 17.52 36.22 -15.09
C ALA A 90 17.20 35.63 -16.46
N SER A 91 17.15 34.29 -16.55
CA SER A 91 16.77 33.56 -17.75
C SER A 91 16.21 32.19 -17.37
N LEU A 92 15.26 31.70 -18.15
CA LEU A 92 14.73 30.34 -18.03
C LEU A 92 14.65 29.73 -19.43
N SER A 93 15.28 28.58 -19.61
CA SER A 93 15.25 27.84 -20.87
C SER A 93 14.97 26.36 -20.62
N CYS A 94 14.32 25.67 -21.55
CA CYS A 94 13.88 24.28 -21.42
C CYS A 94 14.37 23.41 -22.59
N PHE A 95 14.70 22.15 -22.28
CA PHE A 95 14.97 21.06 -23.20
C PHE A 95 14.06 19.88 -22.84
N GLU A 96 13.34 19.32 -23.81
CA GLU A 96 12.40 18.21 -23.57
C GLU A 96 12.92 16.90 -24.18
N THR A 97 12.80 15.81 -23.45
CA THR A 97 13.21 14.48 -23.91
C THR A 97 12.24 13.39 -23.44
N SER A 98 12.07 12.35 -24.25
CA SER A 98 11.31 11.14 -23.88
C SER A 98 12.13 10.13 -23.08
N GLN A 99 13.44 10.36 -22.92
CA GLN A 99 14.34 9.50 -22.18
C GLN A 99 14.83 10.20 -20.91
N ARG A 100 15.00 9.42 -19.83
CA ARG A 100 15.69 9.89 -18.63
C ARG A 100 17.20 9.82 -18.88
N ILE A 101 17.76 10.94 -19.33
CA ILE A 101 19.19 11.05 -19.65
C ILE A 101 19.99 11.56 -18.44
N PRO A 102 21.27 11.18 -18.31
CA PRO A 102 22.15 11.73 -17.28
C PRO A 102 22.38 13.23 -17.45
N TYR A 103 22.73 13.89 -16.35
CA TYR A 103 23.02 15.33 -16.31
C TYR A 103 24.07 15.76 -17.35
N GLU A 104 25.16 15.01 -17.49
CA GLU A 104 26.27 15.34 -18.39
C GLU A 104 25.85 15.38 -19.86
N GLU A 105 24.81 14.61 -20.20
CA GLU A 105 24.20 14.58 -21.52
C GLU A 105 23.19 15.72 -21.67
N ALA A 106 22.35 15.94 -20.65
CA ALA A 106 21.30 16.95 -20.65
C ALA A 106 21.86 18.38 -20.80
N VAL A 107 22.93 18.73 -20.08
CA VAL A 107 23.49 20.10 -20.10
C VAL A 107 24.21 20.46 -21.41
N ARG A 108 24.49 19.47 -22.26
CA ARG A 108 25.07 19.68 -23.61
C ARG A 108 24.02 19.90 -24.69
N GLN A 109 22.74 19.71 -24.35
CA GLN A 109 21.64 19.88 -25.30
C GLN A 109 21.36 21.36 -25.58
N GLU A 110 20.57 21.60 -26.61
CA GLU A 110 20.10 22.93 -26.96
C GLU A 110 18.84 23.29 -26.17
N PHE A 111 18.93 24.28 -25.29
CA PHE A 111 17.81 24.77 -24.48
C PHE A 111 17.12 25.95 -25.17
N ARG A 112 15.78 25.93 -25.20
CA ARG A 112 14.95 26.99 -25.78
C ARG A 112 14.38 27.89 -24.70
N LEU A 113 14.34 29.20 -24.93
CA LEU A 113 13.82 30.17 -23.95
C LEU A 113 12.33 29.91 -23.65
N VAL A 114 11.95 29.91 -22.37
CA VAL A 114 10.56 29.71 -21.91
C VAL A 114 10.20 30.71 -20.81
N LYS A 115 8.91 30.84 -20.50
CA LYS A 115 8.37 31.70 -19.45
C LYS A 115 7.52 30.91 -18.46
N VAL A 116 7.42 31.45 -17.25
CA VAL A 116 6.45 30.95 -16.26
C VAL A 116 5.04 31.10 -16.84
N GLY A 117 4.25 30.03 -16.77
CA GLY A 117 2.94 29.87 -17.38
C GLY A 117 2.94 29.01 -18.66
N ASP A 118 4.10 28.78 -19.28
CA ASP A 118 4.20 27.92 -20.46
C ASP A 118 3.92 26.44 -20.11
N CYS A 119 3.34 25.74 -21.07
CA CYS A 119 3.13 24.29 -21.00
C CYS A 119 4.27 23.53 -21.69
N PHE A 120 4.67 22.41 -21.13
CA PHE A 120 5.80 21.59 -21.59
C PHE A 120 5.51 20.10 -21.43
N GLY A 121 6.29 19.29 -22.15
CA GLY A 121 6.34 17.85 -22.01
C GLY A 121 5.03 17.14 -22.34
N SER A 122 5.03 15.83 -22.25
CA SER A 122 3.85 14.97 -22.23
C SER A 122 4.08 13.95 -21.12
N THR A 123 3.05 13.19 -20.77
CA THR A 123 3.13 12.29 -19.62
C THR A 123 4.33 11.35 -19.72
N TRP A 124 5.07 11.26 -18.62
CA TRP A 124 6.32 10.48 -18.47
C TRP A 124 7.56 11.04 -19.18
N GLN A 125 7.44 12.14 -19.93
CA GLN A 125 8.62 12.83 -20.44
C GLN A 125 9.39 13.54 -19.33
N THR A 126 10.66 13.82 -19.63
CA THR A 126 11.53 14.62 -18.77
C THR A 126 11.82 15.95 -19.45
N CYS A 127 11.56 17.05 -18.74
CA CYS A 127 11.86 18.41 -19.16
C CYS A 127 13.02 18.93 -18.30
N TRP A 128 14.15 19.24 -18.94
CA TRP A 128 15.28 19.88 -18.30
C TRP A 128 15.18 21.38 -18.44
N PHE A 129 15.16 22.10 -17.33
CA PHE A 129 15.22 23.55 -17.30
C PHE A 129 16.63 24.01 -16.95
N LYS A 130 17.20 24.89 -17.76
CA LYS A 130 18.36 25.70 -17.41
C LYS A 130 17.88 27.00 -16.79
N VAL A 131 18.29 27.24 -15.56
CA VAL A 131 17.81 28.33 -14.70
C VAL A 131 18.97 29.26 -14.40
N ASP A 132 18.99 30.43 -15.04
CA ASP A 132 19.99 31.46 -14.78
C ASP A 132 19.46 32.44 -13.72
N LEU A 133 20.24 32.61 -12.66
CA LEU A 133 19.88 33.33 -11.44
C LEU A 133 20.74 34.59 -11.32
N SER A 134 20.12 35.70 -10.92
CA SER A 134 20.81 36.94 -10.54
C SER A 134 20.35 37.37 -9.15
N ILE A 135 21.13 37.05 -8.12
CA ILE A 135 20.81 37.32 -6.73
C ILE A 135 21.15 38.80 -6.41
N PRO A 136 20.18 39.61 -5.94
CA PRO A 136 20.43 41.00 -5.58
C PRO A 136 21.52 41.17 -4.50
N ARG A 137 22.44 42.12 -4.70
CA ARG A 137 23.51 42.42 -3.72
C ARG A 137 22.98 42.90 -2.36
N GLU A 138 21.82 43.52 -2.36
CA GLU A 138 21.12 43.94 -1.14
C GLU A 138 20.64 42.79 -0.24
N TRP A 139 20.69 41.53 -0.72
CA TRP A 139 20.34 40.34 0.09
C TRP A 139 21.54 39.75 0.82
N THR A 140 22.72 40.39 0.80
CA THR A 140 23.86 39.98 1.63
C THR A 140 23.46 39.89 3.11
N GLY A 141 23.83 38.80 3.75
CA GLY A 141 23.43 38.48 5.12
C GLY A 141 22.09 37.74 5.24
N LYS A 142 21.45 37.36 4.12
CA LYS A 142 20.15 36.66 4.10
C LYS A 142 20.26 35.25 3.56
N GLU A 143 19.33 34.41 3.97
CA GLU A 143 19.08 33.11 3.36
C GLU A 143 18.26 33.30 2.08
N VAL A 144 18.70 32.68 0.98
CA VAL A 144 18.08 32.86 -0.35
C VAL A 144 17.71 31.50 -0.93
N HIS A 145 16.48 31.39 -1.41
CA HIS A 145 15.96 30.18 -2.04
C HIS A 145 15.56 30.45 -3.50
N LEU A 146 15.55 29.39 -4.30
CA LEU A 146 14.79 29.29 -5.54
C LEU A 146 13.40 28.73 -5.19
N LEU A 147 12.34 29.51 -5.42
CA LEU A 147 10.96 29.05 -5.37
C LEU A 147 10.58 28.51 -6.75
N TRP A 148 10.01 27.31 -6.78
CA TRP A 148 9.65 26.57 -7.98
C TRP A 148 8.33 25.80 -7.74
N GLU A 149 7.28 26.20 -8.47
CA GLU A 149 5.98 25.53 -8.45
C GLU A 149 5.63 25.07 -9.86
N SER A 150 5.74 23.78 -10.11
CA SER A 150 5.35 23.15 -11.39
C SER A 150 4.38 22.00 -11.15
N GLU A 151 3.56 21.71 -12.15
CA GLU A 151 2.95 20.40 -12.29
C GLU A 151 4.04 19.41 -12.71
N GLY A 152 4.11 18.26 -12.05
CA GLY A 152 5.24 17.35 -12.21
C GLY A 152 6.08 17.23 -10.94
N GLU A 153 7.05 16.31 -11.00
CA GLU A 153 8.06 16.12 -9.95
C GLU A 153 9.42 16.64 -10.45
N GLY A 154 10.00 17.62 -9.79
CA GLY A 154 11.29 18.23 -10.14
C GLY A 154 12.45 17.67 -9.34
N MET A 155 13.64 17.65 -9.92
CA MET A 155 14.92 17.42 -9.25
C MET A 155 15.87 18.54 -9.64
N ILE A 156 16.38 19.27 -8.66
CA ILE A 156 17.36 20.32 -8.89
C ILE A 156 18.73 19.67 -8.99
N TRP A 157 19.51 20.17 -9.94
CA TRP A 157 20.90 19.82 -10.18
C TRP A 157 21.79 21.06 -10.05
N ARG A 158 22.86 20.94 -9.27
CA ARG A 158 23.85 21.98 -9.02
C ARG A 158 25.24 21.37 -9.14
N ASP A 159 26.11 21.98 -9.94
CA ASP A 159 27.49 21.52 -10.15
C ASP A 159 27.61 20.03 -10.53
N GLY A 160 26.62 19.54 -11.30
CA GLY A 160 26.54 18.15 -11.74
C GLY A 160 26.05 17.14 -10.72
N GLN A 161 25.55 17.59 -9.57
CA GLN A 161 24.98 16.72 -8.54
C GLN A 161 23.48 16.99 -8.36
N PRO A 162 22.63 15.96 -8.18
CA PRO A 162 21.24 16.15 -7.80
C PRO A 162 21.19 16.57 -6.33
N VAL A 163 20.49 17.66 -6.03
CA VAL A 163 20.53 18.32 -4.71
C VAL A 163 19.18 18.34 -4.01
N GLN A 164 18.05 18.41 -4.73
CA GLN A 164 16.73 18.37 -4.08
C GLN A 164 15.58 18.04 -5.02
N GLY A 165 14.64 17.21 -4.56
CA GLY A 165 13.34 17.02 -5.20
C GLY A 165 12.37 18.18 -4.93
N LEU A 166 11.49 18.49 -5.88
CA LEU A 166 10.46 19.52 -5.82
C LEU A 166 9.12 18.94 -6.28
N THR A 167 8.02 19.26 -5.58
CA THR A 167 6.67 18.87 -6.02
C THR A 167 5.62 19.76 -5.34
N ARG A 168 4.58 20.15 -6.10
CA ARG A 168 3.47 20.94 -5.57
C ARG A 168 2.53 20.11 -4.70
N GLU A 169 2.27 18.86 -5.09
CA GLU A 169 1.36 17.95 -4.37
C GLU A 169 1.92 17.54 -3.00
N GLY A 170 3.25 17.55 -2.85
CA GLY A 170 3.93 17.34 -1.56
C GLY A 170 4.39 18.62 -0.87
N GLU A 171 3.92 19.80 -1.30
CA GLU A 171 4.27 21.12 -0.75
C GLU A 171 5.80 21.43 -0.69
N LYS A 172 6.64 20.72 -1.45
CA LYS A 172 8.10 20.94 -1.55
C LYS A 172 8.41 21.86 -2.73
N THR A 173 8.22 23.16 -2.53
CA THR A 173 8.25 24.15 -3.62
C THR A 173 9.47 25.08 -3.61
N SER A 174 10.45 24.92 -2.71
CA SER A 174 11.64 25.78 -2.68
C SER A 174 12.95 25.04 -2.40
N TYR A 175 14.07 25.60 -2.85
CA TYR A 175 15.42 25.07 -2.65
C TYR A 175 16.40 26.13 -2.16
N ILE A 176 17.22 25.77 -1.17
CA ILE A 176 18.18 26.66 -0.53
C ILE A 176 19.39 26.89 -1.47
N LEU A 177 19.60 28.12 -1.91
CA LEU A 177 20.78 28.51 -2.70
C LEU A 177 21.98 28.82 -1.81
N THR A 178 21.72 29.56 -0.73
CA THR A 178 22.68 29.89 0.33
C THR A 178 21.90 30.12 1.62
N ASP A 179 22.43 29.62 2.73
CA ASP A 179 21.92 29.82 4.09
C ASP A 179 22.24 31.23 4.62
N ASN A 180 23.28 31.85 4.09
CA ASN A 180 23.69 33.21 4.40
C ASN A 180 24.57 33.79 3.28
N LEU A 181 23.99 34.62 2.42
CA LEU A 181 24.70 35.23 1.30
C LEU A 181 25.83 36.15 1.77
N LYS A 182 27.08 35.80 1.50
CA LYS A 182 28.27 36.64 1.79
C LYS A 182 28.58 37.58 0.62
N GLU A 183 29.32 38.66 0.88
CA GLU A 183 29.78 39.57 -0.19
C GLU A 183 30.70 38.87 -1.22
N THR A 184 31.39 37.80 -0.79
CA THR A 184 32.26 36.99 -1.64
C THR A 184 31.52 35.92 -2.45
N ASP A 185 30.23 35.69 -2.16
CA ASP A 185 29.47 34.65 -2.83
C ASP A 185 29.09 35.08 -4.26
N PRO A 186 28.98 34.13 -5.21
CA PRO A 186 28.57 34.44 -6.56
C PRO A 186 27.11 34.92 -6.60
N HIS A 187 26.91 36.13 -7.13
CA HIS A 187 25.58 36.69 -7.37
C HIS A 187 24.95 36.21 -8.69
N SER A 188 25.73 35.59 -9.57
CA SER A 188 25.25 34.96 -10.80
C SER A 188 25.48 33.45 -10.69
N LEU A 189 24.42 32.67 -10.84
CA LEU A 189 24.43 31.22 -10.72
C LEU A 189 23.59 30.59 -11.83
N THR A 190 24.01 29.44 -12.34
CA THR A 190 23.19 28.63 -13.24
C THR A 190 22.89 27.31 -12.55
N LEU A 191 21.62 26.94 -12.49
CA LEU A 191 21.14 25.64 -12.02
C LEU A 191 20.42 24.91 -13.14
N TYR A 192 20.22 23.61 -12.95
CA TYR A 192 19.32 22.83 -13.80
C TYR A 192 18.20 22.23 -12.96
N VAL A 193 17.00 22.10 -13.53
CA VAL A 193 15.88 21.39 -12.91
C VAL A 193 15.41 20.31 -13.89
N GLU A 194 15.58 19.05 -13.51
CA GLU A 194 15.02 17.91 -14.22
C GLU A 194 13.59 17.67 -13.74
N LEU A 195 12.60 17.92 -14.59
CA LEU A 195 11.19 17.78 -14.26
C LEU A 195 10.60 16.55 -14.95
N ALA A 196 10.06 15.62 -14.16
CA ALA A 196 9.27 14.50 -14.62
C ALA A 196 7.80 14.90 -14.77
N CYS A 197 7.24 14.68 -15.96
CA CYS A 197 5.86 15.00 -16.33
C CYS A 197 4.88 13.97 -15.77
N ASN A 198 4.70 13.95 -14.45
CA ASN A 198 3.69 13.19 -13.72
C ASN A 198 3.45 13.79 -12.32
N GLY A 199 2.23 13.70 -11.78
CA GLY A 199 1.95 14.03 -10.38
C GLY A 199 2.44 12.92 -9.44
N LEU A 200 2.29 13.15 -8.14
CA LEU A 200 2.65 12.22 -7.06
C LEU A 200 1.93 10.87 -7.19
N PHE A 201 0.69 10.92 -7.70
CA PHE A 201 -0.16 9.75 -7.97
C PHE A 201 -0.22 9.40 -9.47
N GLY A 202 0.77 9.84 -10.25
CA GLY A 202 0.81 9.64 -11.70
C GLY A 202 0.02 10.68 -12.48
N ALA A 203 -0.68 10.27 -13.53
CA ALA A 203 -1.30 11.18 -14.49
C ALA A 203 -2.67 10.69 -14.99
N GLY A 204 -3.51 10.18 -14.09
CA GLY A 204 -4.84 9.65 -14.43
C GLY A 204 -5.70 10.62 -15.27
N LYS A 205 -6.37 10.09 -16.29
CA LYS A 205 -7.21 10.87 -17.21
C LYS A 205 -8.57 11.20 -16.59
N GLY A 206 -8.73 12.43 -16.09
CA GLY A 206 -10.00 12.94 -15.56
C GLY A 206 -10.37 12.46 -14.14
N SER A 207 -9.80 11.35 -13.67
CA SER A 207 -9.90 10.91 -12.27
C SER A 207 -8.60 10.23 -11.81
N MET A 208 -8.42 10.12 -10.50
CA MET A 208 -7.23 9.53 -9.87
C MET A 208 -7.02 8.04 -10.21
N ILE A 209 -8.11 7.30 -10.41
CA ILE A 209 -8.08 5.85 -10.66
C ILE A 209 -8.09 5.51 -12.16
N ALA A 210 -8.25 6.51 -13.03
CA ALA A 210 -8.30 6.29 -14.48
C ALA A 210 -6.91 5.91 -15.03
N PRO A 211 -6.85 5.22 -16.18
CA PRO A 211 -5.60 5.03 -16.91
C PRO A 211 -4.87 6.38 -17.11
N PRO A 212 -3.53 6.41 -17.04
CA PRO A 212 -2.77 7.63 -17.28
C PRO A 212 -3.09 8.24 -18.65
N ASP A 213 -3.24 9.56 -18.71
CA ASP A 213 -3.43 10.29 -19.96
C ASP A 213 -2.09 10.49 -20.64
N PRO A 214 -1.75 9.82 -21.77
CA PRO A 214 -0.42 9.94 -22.38
C PRO A 214 -0.11 11.36 -22.88
N ASP A 215 -1.15 12.13 -23.20
CA ASP A 215 -1.03 13.44 -23.84
C ASP A 215 -1.13 14.62 -22.86
N LYS A 216 -1.19 14.37 -21.54
CA LYS A 216 -1.28 15.45 -20.54
C LYS A 216 -0.06 16.37 -20.65
N LYS A 217 -0.33 17.67 -20.78
CA LYS A 217 0.66 18.74 -20.71
C LYS A 217 0.82 19.22 -19.28
N PHE A 218 2.02 19.68 -18.94
CA PHE A 218 2.37 20.16 -17.61
C PHE A 218 2.76 21.62 -17.68
N SER A 219 2.54 22.36 -16.59
CA SER A 219 2.79 23.80 -16.54
C SER A 219 3.69 24.22 -15.37
N LEU A 220 4.48 25.27 -15.57
CA LEU A 220 5.32 25.90 -14.55
C LEU A 220 4.60 27.15 -14.08
N GLN A 221 4.15 27.15 -12.84
CA GLN A 221 3.26 28.17 -12.27
C GLN A 221 4.03 29.26 -11.53
N LYS A 222 5.17 28.92 -10.91
CA LYS A 222 6.11 29.90 -10.34
C LYS A 222 7.55 29.46 -10.51
N ALA A 223 8.42 30.43 -10.77
CA ALA A 223 9.86 30.28 -10.69
C ALA A 223 10.47 31.65 -10.36
N GLU A 224 10.97 31.84 -9.14
CA GLU A 224 11.53 33.11 -8.68
C GLU A 224 12.54 32.92 -7.54
N LEU A 225 13.39 33.91 -7.32
CA LEU A 225 14.28 33.96 -6.16
C LEU A 225 13.55 34.60 -4.98
N VAL A 226 13.72 34.05 -3.78
CA VAL A 226 13.06 34.53 -2.57
C VAL A 226 14.02 34.59 -1.39
N VAL A 227 13.87 35.58 -0.52
CA VAL A 227 14.52 35.61 0.79
C VAL A 227 13.76 34.68 1.72
N PHE A 228 14.41 33.65 2.25
CA PHE A 228 13.77 32.65 3.10
C PHE A 228 13.91 32.98 4.58
N ASN A 229 12.85 32.73 5.34
CA ASN A 229 12.85 32.95 6.78
C ASN A 229 13.03 31.63 7.54
N ARG A 230 14.29 31.25 7.79
CA ARG A 230 14.68 29.99 8.46
C ARG A 230 14.01 29.80 9.82
N ASP A 231 13.92 30.84 10.63
CA ASP A 231 13.30 30.77 11.95
C ASP A 231 11.80 30.42 11.87
N VAL A 232 11.14 30.83 10.78
CA VAL A 232 9.74 30.48 10.50
C VAL A 232 9.61 29.06 9.97
N HIS A 233 10.53 28.62 9.11
CA HIS A 233 10.54 27.26 8.58
C HIS A 233 10.87 26.19 9.62
N GLU A 234 11.90 26.38 10.44
CA GLU A 234 12.25 25.45 11.54
C GLU A 234 11.06 25.25 12.47
N LEU A 235 10.30 26.31 12.72
CA LEU A 235 9.07 26.25 13.50
C LEU A 235 7.96 25.45 12.79
N LEU A 236 7.87 25.47 11.45
CA LEU A 236 6.92 24.69 10.64
C LEU A 236 7.34 23.21 10.50
N VAL A 237 8.63 22.94 10.28
CA VAL A 237 9.22 21.60 10.16
C VAL A 237 9.15 20.82 11.46
N ASP A 238 9.37 21.48 12.60
CA ASP A 238 9.16 20.91 13.93
C ASP A 238 7.72 20.39 14.13
N PHE A 239 6.75 20.90 13.35
CA PHE A 239 5.36 20.44 13.36
C PHE A 239 5.07 19.28 12.39
N GLU A 240 5.70 19.23 11.22
CA GLU A 240 5.42 18.25 10.15
C GLU A 240 6.09 16.88 10.38
N ILE A 241 7.31 16.85 10.89
CA ILE A 241 8.07 15.60 11.14
C ILE A 241 7.39 14.70 12.19
N LEU A 242 6.51 15.26 13.03
CA LEU A 242 5.82 14.50 14.09
C LEU A 242 4.78 13.51 13.56
N LEU A 243 4.51 13.48 12.26
CA LEU A 243 3.21 13.08 11.74
C LEU A 243 3.25 11.92 10.71
N ASP A 244 4.42 11.46 10.28
CA ASP A 244 4.57 10.83 8.95
C ASP A 244 5.07 9.37 8.88
N MET A 245 4.96 8.50 9.91
CA MET A 245 5.46 7.11 9.70
C MET A 245 4.73 5.98 10.43
N ALA A 246 4.38 4.95 9.66
CA ALA A 246 3.97 3.64 10.14
C ALA A 246 4.15 2.63 8.99
N LYS A 247 5.30 1.91 8.94
CA LYS A 247 5.50 0.60 8.24
C LYS A 247 6.99 0.19 8.26
N ALA A 248 7.31 -1.07 8.56
CA ALA A 248 8.70 -1.58 8.68
C ALA A 248 9.53 -1.43 7.40
N GLN A 249 8.97 -1.79 6.23
CA GLN A 249 9.64 -1.60 4.93
C GLN A 249 9.97 -0.11 4.66
N GLN A 250 9.08 0.81 5.03
CA GLN A 250 9.32 2.24 4.87
C GLN A 250 10.49 2.70 5.75
N PHE A 251 10.59 2.20 6.98
CA PHE A 251 11.75 2.46 7.83
C PHE A 251 13.04 1.91 7.24
N GLU A 252 13.02 0.72 6.61
CA GLU A 252 14.20 0.20 5.92
C GLU A 252 14.63 1.08 4.75
N TRP A 253 13.69 1.59 3.94
CA TRP A 253 14.01 2.56 2.88
C TRP A 253 14.57 3.86 3.45
N VAL A 254 13.95 4.43 4.48
CA VAL A 254 14.45 5.65 5.15
C VAL A 254 15.83 5.42 5.75
N LYS A 255 16.09 4.26 6.37
CA LYS A 255 17.41 3.91 6.89
C LYS A 255 18.46 3.85 5.78
N ASN A 256 18.13 3.22 4.66
CA ASN A 256 19.06 3.02 3.55
C ASN A 256 19.34 4.30 2.76
N TRP A 257 18.32 5.15 2.55
CA TRP A 257 18.44 6.35 1.72
C TRP A 257 18.67 7.63 2.53
N TYR A 258 18.21 7.69 3.79
CA TYR A 258 18.22 8.89 4.64
C TYR A 258 18.64 8.58 6.11
N PRO A 259 19.87 8.08 6.36
CA PRO A 259 20.30 7.61 7.69
C PRO A 259 20.28 8.67 8.80
N GLY A 260 20.48 9.95 8.46
CA GLY A 260 20.37 11.06 9.43
C GLY A 260 18.93 11.30 9.91
N LEU A 261 17.97 11.22 8.98
CA LEU A 261 16.54 11.30 9.30
C LEU A 261 16.16 10.11 10.19
N TYR A 262 16.61 8.91 9.81
CA TYR A 262 16.38 7.68 10.55
C TYR A 262 16.85 7.75 12.02
N SER A 263 18.02 8.33 12.25
CA SER A 263 18.55 8.54 13.61
C SER A 263 17.65 9.46 14.45
N THR A 264 17.06 10.47 13.81
CA THR A 264 16.10 11.40 14.46
C THR A 264 14.80 10.68 14.83
N ILE A 265 14.33 9.80 13.95
CA ILE A 265 13.15 8.96 14.18
C ILE A 265 13.38 8.02 15.36
N GLN A 266 14.55 7.37 15.42
CA GLN A 266 14.92 6.52 16.56
C GLN A 266 14.92 7.30 17.88
N LYS A 267 15.41 8.55 17.86
CA LYS A 267 15.35 9.44 19.02
C LYS A 267 13.90 9.74 19.44
N PHE A 268 13.03 10.12 18.51
CA PHE A 268 11.62 10.39 18.82
C PHE A 268 10.86 9.15 19.27
N ALA A 269 11.23 7.97 18.76
CA ALA A 269 10.68 6.70 19.20
C ALA A 269 11.08 6.39 20.65
N LYS A 270 12.35 6.65 21.00
CA LYS A 270 12.83 6.54 22.38
C LYS A 270 12.14 7.53 23.33
N GLU A 271 11.85 8.74 22.87
CA GLU A 271 11.10 9.76 23.60
C GLU A 271 9.59 9.47 23.70
N GLY A 272 9.07 8.46 23.00
CA GLY A 272 7.64 8.14 22.95
C GLY A 272 6.80 9.17 22.18
N ARG A 273 7.45 10.01 21.36
CA ARG A 273 6.80 10.97 20.45
C ARG A 273 6.47 10.33 19.11
N PHE A 274 7.23 9.29 18.76
CA PHE A 274 7.05 8.48 17.57
C PHE A 274 6.68 7.06 18.01
N ILE A 275 5.60 6.49 17.48
CA ILE A 275 5.18 5.13 17.86
C ILE A 275 5.22 4.25 16.61
N PRO A 276 6.21 3.36 16.47
CA PRO A 276 6.16 2.32 15.46
C PRO A 276 5.01 1.36 15.77
N VAL A 277 4.12 1.13 14.79
CA VAL A 277 2.91 0.30 14.94
C VAL A 277 2.86 -0.80 13.87
N GLY A 278 2.00 -1.79 14.08
CA GLY A 278 1.62 -2.80 13.08
C GLY A 278 2.35 -4.13 13.24
N GLY A 279 3.66 -4.12 13.52
CA GLY A 279 4.42 -5.35 13.74
C GLY A 279 4.64 -6.24 12.50
N THR A 280 4.18 -5.83 11.31
CA THR A 280 4.37 -6.53 10.04
C THR A 280 5.39 -5.83 9.13
N TRP A 281 5.85 -6.52 8.09
CA TRP A 281 6.77 -5.97 7.10
C TRP A 281 6.11 -4.86 6.27
N VAL A 282 4.90 -5.14 5.76
CA VAL A 282 4.00 -4.18 5.10
C VAL A 282 2.59 -4.29 5.66
N GLU A 283 1.70 -3.37 5.31
CA GLU A 283 0.26 -3.54 5.51
C GLU A 283 -0.26 -4.52 4.46
N MET A 284 -0.26 -5.80 4.83
CA MET A 284 -0.57 -6.90 3.92
C MET A 284 -2.07 -7.04 3.64
N ASP A 285 -2.39 -7.70 2.52
CA ASP A 285 -3.74 -8.22 2.31
C ASP A 285 -4.10 -9.29 3.37
N GLY A 286 -5.37 -9.31 3.80
CA GLY A 286 -5.84 -10.11 4.92
C GLY A 286 -6.33 -11.51 4.55
N ASN A 287 -6.37 -11.84 3.25
CA ASN A 287 -7.04 -13.02 2.72
C ASN A 287 -6.15 -13.87 1.79
N LEU A 288 -5.48 -13.24 0.83
CA LEU A 288 -4.78 -13.90 -0.28
C LEU A 288 -3.42 -14.54 0.11
N PRO A 289 -2.60 -13.96 1.00
CA PRO A 289 -1.32 -14.58 1.39
C PRO A 289 -1.50 -15.97 2.00
N SER A 290 -0.51 -16.86 1.81
CA SER A 290 -0.45 -18.11 2.58
C SER A 290 -0.31 -17.85 4.08
N GLY A 291 -0.68 -18.83 4.91
CA GLY A 291 -0.46 -18.76 6.36
C GLY A 291 1.03 -18.56 6.72
N GLU A 292 1.94 -19.22 6.01
CA GLU A 292 3.39 -19.02 6.21
C GLU A 292 3.78 -17.58 5.86
N SER A 293 3.27 -17.01 4.76
CA SER A 293 3.54 -15.61 4.42
C SER A 293 3.02 -14.65 5.49
N MET A 294 1.83 -14.88 6.07
CA MET A 294 1.31 -14.09 7.19
C MET A 294 2.25 -14.16 8.40
N VAL A 295 2.74 -15.35 8.76
CA VAL A 295 3.75 -15.51 9.82
C VAL A 295 5.05 -14.76 9.47
N ARG A 296 5.48 -14.81 8.21
CA ARG A 296 6.70 -14.11 7.74
C ARG A 296 6.54 -12.59 7.76
N GLN A 297 5.35 -12.06 7.50
CA GLN A 297 5.04 -10.63 7.65
C GLN A 297 5.33 -10.17 9.07
N PHE A 298 4.78 -10.87 10.07
CA PHE A 298 5.06 -10.58 11.47
C PHE A 298 6.52 -10.82 11.85
N LEU A 299 7.11 -11.95 11.45
CA LEU A 299 8.49 -12.29 11.79
C LEU A 299 9.47 -11.22 11.28
N GLN A 300 9.33 -10.78 10.02
CA GLN A 300 10.21 -9.76 9.45
C GLN A 300 9.95 -8.38 10.08
N GLY A 301 8.69 -7.99 10.29
CA GLY A 301 8.32 -6.73 10.92
C GLY A 301 8.79 -6.63 12.37
N GLN A 302 8.39 -7.60 13.21
CA GLN A 302 8.78 -7.67 14.63
C GLN A 302 10.29 -7.71 14.81
N ARG A 303 11.00 -8.52 14.01
CA ARG A 303 12.47 -8.58 14.07
C ARG A 303 13.09 -7.24 13.73
N PHE A 304 12.59 -6.55 12.71
CA PHE A 304 13.07 -5.22 12.36
C PHE A 304 12.83 -4.23 13.51
N PHE A 305 11.62 -4.17 14.07
CA PHE A 305 11.32 -3.25 15.18
C PHE A 305 12.15 -3.54 16.44
N GLN A 306 12.36 -4.83 16.76
CA GLN A 306 13.19 -5.22 17.89
C GLN A 306 14.67 -4.82 17.69
N GLN A 307 15.20 -5.00 16.49
CA GLN A 307 16.60 -4.67 16.19
C GLN A 307 16.83 -3.16 16.16
N GLU A 308 15.90 -2.41 15.60
CA GLU A 308 16.10 -0.99 15.30
C GLU A 308 15.57 -0.04 16.37
N PHE A 309 14.51 -0.42 17.08
CA PHE A 309 13.85 0.40 18.10
C PHE A 309 13.88 -0.25 19.49
N GLY A 310 14.38 -1.49 19.60
CA GLY A 310 14.47 -2.20 20.87
C GLY A 310 13.13 -2.66 21.44
N LYS A 311 12.05 -2.64 20.63
CA LYS A 311 10.69 -2.95 21.06
C LYS A 311 9.95 -3.80 20.02
N LEU A 312 9.07 -4.67 20.50
CA LEU A 312 8.07 -5.36 19.70
C LEU A 312 6.77 -4.56 19.72
N CYS A 313 6.02 -4.60 18.61
CA CYS A 313 4.65 -4.10 18.57
C CYS A 313 3.73 -5.10 19.27
N LEU A 314 2.73 -4.60 20.01
CA LEU A 314 1.72 -5.42 20.69
C LEU A 314 0.40 -5.46 19.92
N GLU A 315 0.28 -4.56 18.95
CA GLU A 315 -0.88 -4.32 18.11
C GLU A 315 -0.57 -4.56 16.63
N PHE A 316 -1.53 -5.19 15.96
CA PHE A 316 -1.57 -5.26 14.52
C PHE A 316 -2.47 -4.14 13.98
N TRP A 317 -1.93 -3.35 13.07
CA TRP A 317 -2.53 -2.11 12.58
C TRP A 317 -2.77 -2.25 11.08
N LEU A 318 -4.03 -2.47 10.70
CA LEU A 318 -4.40 -2.83 9.34
C LEU A 318 -5.68 -2.10 8.89
N PRO A 319 -5.64 -0.75 8.81
CA PRO A 319 -6.85 0.05 8.58
C PRO A 319 -7.45 -0.16 7.18
N ASP A 320 -6.62 -0.40 6.17
CA ASP A 320 -7.02 -0.28 4.76
C ASP A 320 -7.17 -1.63 4.01
N THR A 321 -7.04 -2.75 4.71
CA THR A 321 -7.10 -4.09 4.09
C THR A 321 -8.52 -4.59 3.79
N PHE A 322 -8.67 -5.30 2.67
CA PHE A 322 -9.97 -5.76 2.14
C PHE A 322 -10.44 -7.09 2.75
N GLY A 323 -10.85 -7.05 4.01
CA GLY A 323 -11.34 -8.21 4.78
C GLY A 323 -10.23 -8.97 5.52
N TYR A 324 -10.62 -9.83 6.47
CA TYR A 324 -9.65 -10.44 7.40
C TYR A 324 -9.96 -11.91 7.68
N SER A 325 -8.99 -12.77 7.36
CA SER A 325 -9.05 -14.20 7.60
C SER A 325 -9.33 -14.57 9.06
N ALA A 326 -10.19 -15.58 9.24
CA ALA A 326 -10.61 -16.12 10.52
C ALA A 326 -9.48 -16.73 11.38
N GLN A 327 -8.30 -16.95 10.80
CA GLN A 327 -7.12 -17.49 11.52
C GLN A 327 -6.15 -16.43 12.03
N LEU A 328 -6.35 -15.15 11.67
CA LEU A 328 -5.46 -14.07 12.10
C LEU A 328 -5.31 -13.97 13.62
N PRO A 329 -6.35 -14.15 14.48
CA PRO A 329 -6.17 -14.14 15.93
C PRO A 329 -5.14 -15.15 16.44
N GLN A 330 -5.10 -16.36 15.87
CA GLN A 330 -4.12 -17.39 16.21
C GLN A 330 -2.71 -16.96 15.80
N VAL A 331 -2.54 -16.51 14.55
CA VAL A 331 -1.25 -16.06 14.01
C VAL A 331 -0.71 -14.88 14.81
N MET A 332 -1.56 -13.90 15.13
CA MET A 332 -1.21 -12.73 15.93
C MET A 332 -0.71 -13.15 17.31
N ASN A 333 -1.45 -14.00 18.02
CA ASN A 333 -1.04 -14.50 19.33
C ASN A 333 0.30 -15.25 19.28
N GLY A 334 0.50 -16.09 18.26
CA GLY A 334 1.77 -16.80 18.04
C GLY A 334 2.97 -15.86 17.80
N CYS A 335 2.72 -14.65 17.32
CA CYS A 335 3.72 -13.60 17.08
C CYS A 335 3.80 -12.56 18.23
N GLY A 336 3.12 -12.80 19.36
CA GLY A 336 3.13 -11.91 20.53
C GLY A 336 2.29 -10.64 20.36
N ILE A 337 1.32 -10.65 19.44
CA ILE A 337 0.41 -9.54 19.17
C ILE A 337 -0.99 -9.92 19.66
N HIS A 338 -1.57 -9.07 20.51
CA HIS A 338 -2.84 -9.36 21.20
C HIS A 338 -3.92 -8.30 20.94
N ARG A 339 -3.57 -7.26 20.18
CA ARG A 339 -4.42 -6.10 19.89
C ARG A 339 -4.56 -5.94 18.38
N PHE A 340 -5.74 -5.56 17.90
CA PHE A 340 -6.02 -5.41 16.48
C PHE A 340 -6.73 -4.09 16.19
N LEU A 341 -6.29 -3.36 15.17
CA LEU A 341 -7.01 -2.20 14.66
C LEU A 341 -7.23 -2.27 13.15
N THR A 342 -8.46 -1.98 12.72
CA THR A 342 -8.92 -1.95 11.33
C THR A 342 -9.84 -0.73 11.09
N GLN A 343 -10.06 -0.34 9.83
CA GLN A 343 -11.05 0.66 9.42
C GLN A 343 -12.03 0.15 8.34
N LYS A 344 -11.61 -0.72 7.42
CA LYS A 344 -12.44 -1.08 6.24
C LYS A 344 -13.79 -1.70 6.55
N LEU A 345 -14.01 -2.28 7.73
CA LEU A 345 -15.33 -2.82 8.12
C LEU A 345 -16.44 -1.75 8.17
N SER A 346 -16.10 -0.45 8.17
CA SER A 346 -17.09 0.64 7.97
C SER A 346 -17.77 0.62 6.60
N TRP A 347 -17.16 -0.04 5.62
CA TRP A 347 -17.55 0.05 4.21
C TRP A 347 -18.44 -1.13 3.76
N ASN A 348 -18.94 -1.93 4.69
CA ASN A 348 -19.94 -2.95 4.37
C ASN A 348 -21.20 -2.31 3.75
N LEU A 349 -21.65 -2.87 2.62
CA LEU A 349 -22.74 -2.31 1.82
C LEU A 349 -24.12 -2.62 2.41
N VAL A 350 -24.31 -3.84 2.90
CA VAL A 350 -25.61 -4.37 3.34
C VAL A 350 -25.68 -4.40 4.87
N ASN A 351 -24.71 -5.06 5.52
CA ASN A 351 -24.72 -5.23 6.96
C ASN A 351 -23.72 -4.31 7.64
N THR A 352 -24.24 -3.30 8.35
CA THR A 352 -23.41 -2.51 9.27
C THR A 352 -22.86 -3.42 10.36
N PHE A 353 -21.53 -3.46 10.49
CA PHE A 353 -20.87 -4.28 11.50
C PHE A 353 -21.31 -3.88 12.92
N PRO A 354 -21.63 -4.84 13.82
CA PRO A 354 -22.35 -4.54 15.06
C PRO A 354 -21.50 -3.93 16.18
N HIS A 355 -20.16 -3.96 16.07
CA HIS A 355 -19.25 -3.56 17.15
C HIS A 355 -18.09 -2.66 16.67
N ASN A 356 -17.70 -1.69 17.48
CA ASN A 356 -16.46 -0.92 17.30
C ASN A 356 -15.35 -1.41 18.25
N THR A 357 -15.67 -2.07 19.35
CA THR A 357 -14.69 -2.70 20.24
C THR A 357 -15.22 -4.06 20.66
N PHE A 358 -14.44 -5.11 20.38
CA PHE A 358 -14.89 -6.49 20.59
C PHE A 358 -13.72 -7.44 20.80
N VAL A 359 -14.00 -8.60 21.36
CA VAL A 359 -13.04 -9.72 21.37
C VAL A 359 -13.16 -10.44 20.04
N TRP A 360 -12.09 -10.50 19.27
CA TRP A 360 -12.06 -11.28 18.04
C TRP A 360 -11.47 -12.66 18.31
N GLU A 361 -12.25 -13.69 18.08
CA GLU A 361 -11.90 -15.09 18.30
C GLU A 361 -11.71 -15.80 16.95
N GLY A 362 -10.56 -16.44 16.79
CA GLY A 362 -10.24 -17.24 15.63
C GLY A 362 -10.94 -18.60 15.66
N ILE A 363 -10.88 -19.34 14.56
CA ILE A 363 -11.53 -20.67 14.45
C ILE A 363 -10.98 -21.73 15.41
N ASP A 364 -9.79 -21.50 15.98
CA ASP A 364 -9.15 -22.34 16.98
C ASP A 364 -9.48 -21.93 18.42
N GLY A 365 -10.23 -20.84 18.62
CA GLY A 365 -10.53 -20.26 19.93
C GLY A 365 -9.50 -19.24 20.43
N SER A 366 -8.43 -18.95 19.67
CA SER A 366 -7.48 -17.90 20.01
C SER A 366 -8.16 -16.53 19.96
N GLN A 367 -7.96 -15.68 20.97
CA GLN A 367 -8.62 -14.38 21.08
C GLN A 367 -7.63 -13.22 21.02
N VAL A 368 -8.02 -12.13 20.36
CA VAL A 368 -7.35 -10.82 20.38
C VAL A 368 -8.37 -9.71 20.65
N LEU A 369 -7.93 -8.58 21.22
CA LEU A 369 -8.81 -7.41 21.41
C LEU A 369 -8.81 -6.56 20.14
N ALA A 370 -9.97 -6.42 19.50
CA ALA A 370 -10.13 -5.65 18.27
C ALA A 370 -10.80 -4.30 18.54
N HIS A 371 -10.31 -3.27 17.85
CA HIS A 371 -10.94 -1.96 17.81
C HIS A 371 -11.05 -1.46 16.37
N PHE A 372 -12.22 -0.95 16.02
CA PHE A 372 -12.57 -0.42 14.72
C PHE A 372 -13.12 1.00 14.93
N PRO A 373 -12.38 2.07 14.55
CA PRO A 373 -12.75 3.44 14.88
C PRO A 373 -14.12 3.85 14.30
N PRO A 374 -15.04 4.38 15.12
CA PRO A 374 -16.41 4.71 14.70
C PRO A 374 -16.53 5.90 13.75
N ALA A 375 -15.44 6.62 13.48
CA ALA A 375 -15.47 7.80 12.60
C ALA A 375 -15.61 7.43 11.11
N ASP A 376 -15.48 6.16 10.78
CA ASP A 376 -15.49 5.61 9.41
C ASP A 376 -14.32 6.11 8.53
N SER A 377 -13.21 6.55 9.15
CA SER A 377 -12.03 7.05 8.44
C SER A 377 -10.77 6.97 9.30
N TYR A 378 -9.62 6.72 8.65
CA TYR A 378 -8.29 6.87 9.23
C TYR A 378 -7.62 8.22 8.92
N GLY A 379 -8.30 9.10 8.17
CA GLY A 379 -7.80 10.40 7.69
C GLY A 379 -8.63 11.59 8.19
N LEU A 380 -9.01 11.60 9.47
CA LEU A 380 -9.84 12.70 10.01
C LEU A 380 -9.09 14.04 9.97
N ALA A 381 -9.81 15.11 9.63
CA ALA A 381 -9.30 16.48 9.61
C ALA A 381 -9.34 17.16 11.00
N GLY A 382 -9.72 16.42 12.03
CA GLY A 382 -9.87 16.89 13.41
C GLY A 382 -10.97 17.93 13.55
N CYS A 383 -12.07 17.80 12.81
CA CYS A 383 -13.21 18.71 12.85
C CYS A 383 -14.22 18.31 13.94
N VAL A 384 -15.02 19.26 14.40
CA VAL A 384 -16.02 19.04 15.45
C VAL A 384 -17.03 17.96 15.05
N GLU A 385 -17.52 18.03 13.81
CA GLU A 385 -18.48 17.08 13.26
C GLU A 385 -17.94 15.64 13.29
N GLU A 386 -16.66 15.43 12.95
CA GLU A 386 -16.01 14.12 12.97
C GLU A 386 -15.92 13.54 14.38
N MET A 387 -15.63 14.38 15.39
CA MET A 387 -15.59 13.92 16.79
C MET A 387 -16.98 13.56 17.30
N LEU A 388 -17.99 14.37 16.97
CA LEU A 388 -19.39 14.07 17.29
C LEU A 388 -19.88 12.80 16.58
N LYS A 389 -19.46 12.59 15.33
CA LYS A 389 -19.70 11.34 14.57
C LYS A 389 -19.05 10.15 15.27
N THR A 390 -17.79 10.28 15.70
CA THR A 390 -17.06 9.22 16.43
C THR A 390 -17.81 8.80 17.69
N VAL A 391 -18.38 9.76 18.44
CA VAL A 391 -19.32 9.43 19.49
C VAL A 391 -20.50 8.73 18.85
N LYS A 392 -21.35 9.43 18.08
CA LYS A 392 -22.64 8.98 17.51
C LYS A 392 -22.64 7.60 16.86
N ASN A 393 -21.53 7.17 16.27
CA ASN A 393 -21.42 5.89 15.57
C ASN A 393 -20.91 4.75 16.46
N ASN A 394 -20.29 5.04 17.61
CA ASN A 394 -19.78 3.99 18.49
C ASN A 394 -20.93 3.07 18.94
N ARG A 395 -20.89 1.80 18.53
CA ARG A 395 -21.92 0.78 18.81
C ARG A 395 -21.80 0.16 20.19
N ASP A 396 -20.65 0.29 20.84
CA ASP A 396 -20.38 -0.28 22.16
C ASP A 396 -20.41 0.77 23.28
N ARG A 397 -21.09 1.90 23.03
CA ARG A 397 -21.38 2.88 24.09
C ARG A 397 -22.16 2.22 25.21
N GLY A 398 -21.69 2.43 26.44
CA GLY A 398 -22.23 1.78 27.63
C GLY A 398 -21.49 0.50 28.04
N ARG A 399 -20.70 -0.10 27.14
CA ARG A 399 -19.71 -1.15 27.47
C ARG A 399 -18.31 -0.56 27.59
N VAL A 400 -17.97 0.35 26.68
CA VAL A 400 -16.69 1.09 26.69
C VAL A 400 -16.90 2.58 26.51
N ASN A 401 -16.02 3.36 27.15
CA ASN A 401 -16.03 4.83 27.11
C ASN A 401 -14.83 5.44 26.39
N HIS A 402 -13.98 4.62 25.76
CA HIS A 402 -12.81 5.05 25.00
C HIS A 402 -12.94 4.60 23.55
N SER A 403 -12.44 5.42 22.63
CA SER A 403 -12.40 5.11 21.21
C SER A 403 -11.21 5.80 20.56
N ALA A 404 -10.64 5.17 19.53
CA ALA A 404 -9.71 5.85 18.64
C ALA A 404 -10.44 6.89 17.78
N ALA A 405 -9.73 7.96 17.45
CA ALA A 405 -10.02 8.86 16.35
C ALA A 405 -8.71 9.05 15.60
N LEU A 406 -8.63 8.47 14.40
CA LEU A 406 -7.41 8.46 13.59
C LEU A 406 -7.41 9.69 12.67
N PHE A 407 -6.33 10.46 12.66
CA PHE A 407 -6.28 11.76 11.98
C PHE A 407 -4.99 11.91 11.18
N GLY A 408 -5.06 12.56 10.02
CA GLY A 408 -3.96 12.63 9.06
C GLY A 408 -4.46 12.61 7.61
N PHE A 409 -3.53 12.51 6.66
CA PHE A 409 -3.85 12.14 5.29
C PHE A 409 -3.31 10.73 5.04
N GLY A 410 -4.19 9.79 4.74
CA GLY A 410 -3.79 8.44 4.32
C GLY A 410 -3.60 8.35 2.81
N ASP A 411 -3.61 7.13 2.26
CA ASP A 411 -3.68 6.85 0.81
C ASP A 411 -2.54 7.46 -0.01
N GLY A 412 -1.33 7.37 0.53
CA GLY A 412 -0.13 7.99 -0.06
C GLY A 412 -0.02 9.50 0.21
N GLY A 413 -0.92 10.06 1.01
CA GLY A 413 -0.79 11.38 1.62
C GLY A 413 0.19 11.40 2.80
N GLY A 414 0.45 12.61 3.32
CA GLY A 414 1.32 12.82 4.48
C GLY A 414 0.59 12.83 5.83
N GLY A 415 1.34 13.02 6.88
CA GLY A 415 0.85 13.12 8.24
C GLY A 415 -0.13 14.29 8.45
N PRO A 416 -0.82 14.36 9.60
CA PRO A 416 -1.71 15.48 9.87
C PRO A 416 -1.02 16.84 9.76
N THR A 417 -1.79 17.91 9.60
CA THR A 417 -1.22 19.27 9.64
C THR A 417 -1.27 19.83 11.05
N GLN A 418 -0.47 20.88 11.31
CA GLN A 418 -0.57 21.63 12.56
C GLN A 418 -1.99 22.17 12.84
N LYS A 419 -2.80 22.40 11.81
CA LYS A 419 -4.20 22.86 11.94
C LYS A 419 -5.08 21.76 12.55
N ILE A 420 -4.87 20.51 12.16
CA ILE A 420 -5.56 19.35 12.72
C ILE A 420 -5.21 19.23 14.20
N LEU A 421 -3.91 19.29 14.54
CA LEU A 421 -3.43 19.25 15.92
C LEU A 421 -4.01 20.39 16.77
N ASP A 422 -4.09 21.59 16.22
CA ASP A 422 -4.63 22.77 16.89
C ASP A 422 -6.14 22.70 17.13
N ARG A 423 -6.91 22.09 16.22
CA ARG A 423 -8.34 21.81 16.42
C ARG A 423 -8.55 20.79 17.51
N LEU A 424 -7.86 19.65 17.45
CA LEU A 424 -7.95 18.59 18.46
C LEU A 424 -7.56 19.09 19.85
N ARG A 425 -6.53 19.95 19.94
CA ARG A 425 -6.12 20.59 21.20
C ARG A 425 -7.23 21.48 21.78
N ARG A 426 -7.96 22.22 20.95
CA ARG A 426 -9.09 23.04 21.39
C ARG A 426 -10.25 22.18 21.86
N MET A 427 -10.53 21.07 21.16
CA MET A 427 -11.58 20.12 21.51
C MET A 427 -11.23 19.21 22.71
N LYS A 428 -10.08 19.41 23.36
CA LYS A 428 -9.63 18.53 24.45
C LYS A 428 -10.69 18.34 25.55
N ASP A 429 -11.29 19.45 25.98
CA ASP A 429 -12.31 19.49 27.03
C ASP A 429 -13.19 20.73 26.81
N THR A 430 -13.89 20.75 25.67
CA THR A 430 -14.84 21.82 25.34
C THR A 430 -16.25 21.35 25.66
N ASP A 431 -17.02 22.15 26.40
CA ASP A 431 -18.40 21.84 26.76
C ASP A 431 -19.26 21.54 25.52
N GLY A 432 -20.04 20.46 25.59
CA GLY A 432 -20.86 19.98 24.48
C GLY A 432 -20.14 19.11 23.45
N LEU A 433 -18.81 18.94 23.55
CA LEU A 433 -18.03 18.05 22.71
C LEU A 433 -17.50 16.84 23.51
N PRO A 434 -17.21 15.70 22.86
CA PRO A 434 -16.46 14.64 23.51
C PRO A 434 -15.08 15.12 23.94
N ARG A 435 -14.58 14.54 25.04
CA ARG A 435 -13.20 14.78 25.48
C ARG A 435 -12.24 14.13 24.49
N VAL A 436 -11.37 14.95 23.89
CA VAL A 436 -10.35 14.51 22.95
C VAL A 436 -8.99 14.50 23.64
N GLN A 437 -8.26 13.39 23.55
CA GLN A 437 -6.93 13.28 24.11
C GLN A 437 -5.96 12.69 23.08
N MET A 438 -4.84 13.40 22.86
CA MET A 438 -3.69 12.82 22.15
C MET A 438 -3.18 11.62 22.95
N SER A 439 -3.15 10.46 22.30
CA SER A 439 -2.86 9.18 22.95
C SER A 439 -1.98 8.31 22.06
N THR A 440 -1.64 7.13 22.58
CA THR A 440 -0.93 6.08 21.84
C THR A 440 -1.83 4.85 21.74
N PRO A 441 -1.58 3.95 20.77
CA PRO A 441 -2.27 2.66 20.69
C PRO A 441 -2.23 1.89 22.02
N ASP A 442 -1.06 1.83 22.65
CA ASP A 442 -0.88 1.15 23.93
C ASP A 442 -1.79 1.70 25.03
N ARG A 443 -1.89 3.03 25.16
CA ARG A 443 -2.78 3.67 26.16
C ARG A 443 -4.25 3.40 25.86
N LEU A 444 -4.64 3.43 24.58
CA LEU A 444 -6.00 3.12 24.17
C LEU A 444 -6.35 1.67 24.53
N PHE A 445 -5.58 0.70 24.03
CA PHE A 445 -5.88 -0.71 24.26
C PHE A 445 -5.79 -1.09 25.74
N THR A 446 -4.84 -0.55 26.50
CA THR A 446 -4.79 -0.74 27.96
C THR A 446 -6.05 -0.22 28.66
N ALA A 447 -6.66 0.86 28.16
CA ALA A 447 -7.94 1.34 28.68
C ALA A 447 -9.12 0.43 28.30
N LEU A 448 -9.13 -0.09 27.07
CA LEU A 448 -10.17 -1.01 26.58
C LEU A 448 -10.09 -2.38 27.25
N GLU A 449 -8.87 -2.89 27.54
CA GLU A 449 -8.64 -4.18 28.19
C GLU A 449 -9.26 -4.26 29.59
N LYS A 450 -9.33 -3.13 30.31
CA LYS A 450 -9.98 -3.05 31.63
C LYS A 450 -11.47 -3.38 31.57
N GLU A 451 -12.10 -3.10 30.43
CA GLU A 451 -13.52 -3.33 30.19
C GLU A 451 -13.78 -4.59 29.36
N LYS A 452 -12.76 -5.42 29.10
CA LYS A 452 -12.83 -6.60 28.22
C LYS A 452 -13.98 -7.55 28.58
N ALA A 453 -14.27 -7.72 29.88
CA ALA A 453 -15.34 -8.59 30.37
C ALA A 453 -16.76 -8.15 29.92
N GLN A 454 -16.92 -6.89 29.49
CA GLN A 454 -18.18 -6.34 29.02
C GLN A 454 -18.35 -6.42 27.49
N LEU A 455 -17.29 -6.80 26.76
CA LEU A 455 -17.27 -6.79 25.30
C LEU A 455 -17.94 -8.04 24.71
N CYS A 456 -18.53 -7.89 23.53
CA CYS A 456 -18.99 -9.03 22.75
C CYS A 456 -17.83 -9.75 22.07
N THR A 457 -18.02 -11.03 21.77
CA THR A 457 -17.08 -11.84 20.99
C THR A 457 -17.60 -11.99 19.56
N TRP A 458 -16.73 -11.72 18.59
CA TRP A 458 -16.93 -12.09 17.20
C TRP A 458 -16.07 -13.31 16.87
N VAL A 459 -16.69 -14.39 16.39
CA VAL A 459 -16.00 -15.65 16.09
C VAL A 459 -15.88 -15.80 14.58
N GLY A 460 -14.65 -16.07 14.12
CA GLY A 460 -14.37 -16.39 12.72
C GLY A 460 -13.94 -15.18 11.89
N GLU A 461 -14.34 -15.18 10.62
CA GLU A 461 -13.89 -14.20 9.62
C GLU A 461 -14.49 -12.81 9.89
N LEU A 462 -13.71 -11.75 9.68
CA LEU A 462 -14.23 -10.40 9.54
C LEU A 462 -14.40 -10.11 8.06
N PHE A 463 -15.51 -10.60 7.52
CA PHE A 463 -15.85 -10.48 6.10
C PHE A 463 -16.18 -9.03 5.72
N LEU A 464 -15.54 -8.54 4.66
CA LEU A 464 -15.83 -7.23 4.06
C LEU A 464 -16.75 -7.45 2.86
N GLU A 465 -17.93 -6.84 2.87
CA GLU A 465 -18.94 -7.03 1.82
C GLU A 465 -18.62 -6.30 0.51
N LEU A 466 -17.57 -5.48 0.53
CA LEU A 466 -17.12 -4.64 -0.57
C LEU A 466 -15.73 -5.11 -1.06
N HIS A 467 -15.35 -4.75 -2.28
CA HIS A 467 -14.08 -5.10 -2.92
C HIS A 467 -13.89 -6.60 -3.20
N ASN A 468 -14.97 -7.37 -3.36
CA ASN A 468 -14.91 -8.81 -3.66
C ASN A 468 -14.30 -9.14 -5.04
N GLY A 469 -14.22 -8.18 -5.96
CA GLY A 469 -13.55 -8.33 -7.26
C GLY A 469 -12.04 -8.55 -7.13
N THR A 470 -11.45 -8.06 -6.04
CA THR A 470 -10.02 -8.18 -5.75
C THR A 470 -9.52 -9.62 -5.65
N TYR A 471 -10.38 -10.60 -5.34
CA TYR A 471 -10.01 -12.01 -5.33
C TYR A 471 -9.69 -12.56 -6.73
N THR A 472 -10.20 -11.93 -7.79
CA THR A 472 -10.09 -12.41 -9.18
C THR A 472 -9.30 -11.51 -10.11
N THR A 473 -9.28 -10.20 -9.86
CA THR A 473 -8.55 -9.24 -10.71
C THR A 473 -7.04 -9.55 -10.73
N HIS A 474 -6.33 -9.21 -11.81
CA HIS A 474 -4.89 -9.47 -11.97
C HIS A 474 -4.48 -10.91 -11.58
N GLY A 475 -5.13 -11.92 -12.16
CA GLY A 475 -4.88 -13.34 -11.82
C GLY A 475 -3.41 -13.80 -11.95
N GLN A 476 -2.61 -13.16 -12.82
CA GLN A 476 -1.17 -13.45 -12.94
C GLN A 476 -0.36 -13.04 -11.71
N ILE A 477 -0.70 -11.93 -11.03
CA ILE A 477 -0.04 -11.52 -9.78
C ILE A 477 -0.28 -12.57 -8.70
N LYS A 478 -1.53 -13.00 -8.54
CA LYS A 478 -1.93 -14.01 -7.55
C LYS A 478 -1.26 -15.36 -7.81
N LYS A 479 -1.18 -15.75 -9.08
CA LYS A 479 -0.44 -16.95 -9.52
C LYS A 479 1.05 -16.82 -9.18
N GLY A 480 1.68 -15.71 -9.55
CA GLY A 480 3.09 -15.43 -9.25
C GLY A 480 3.39 -15.47 -7.75
N ASN A 481 2.54 -14.84 -6.93
CA ASN A 481 2.64 -14.92 -5.47
C ASN A 481 2.63 -16.38 -4.98
N ARG A 482 1.64 -17.18 -5.41
CA ARG A 482 1.50 -18.57 -4.95
C ARG A 482 2.65 -19.46 -5.42
N GLU A 483 3.16 -19.25 -6.63
CA GLU A 483 4.32 -19.96 -7.15
C GLU A 483 5.59 -19.61 -6.36
N CYS A 484 5.80 -18.33 -6.05
CA CYS A 484 6.93 -17.88 -5.24
C CYS A 484 6.85 -18.36 -3.78
N GLU A 485 5.66 -18.37 -3.16
CA GLU A 485 5.45 -18.95 -1.83
C GLU A 485 5.85 -20.42 -1.79
N ARG A 486 5.38 -21.22 -2.77
CA ARG A 486 5.77 -22.64 -2.90
C ARG A 486 7.26 -22.79 -3.11
N LEU A 487 7.85 -21.97 -3.98
CA LEU A 487 9.28 -22.02 -4.29
C LEU A 487 10.13 -21.73 -3.03
N LEU A 488 9.79 -20.69 -2.26
CA LEU A 488 10.52 -20.36 -1.03
C LEU A 488 10.36 -21.45 0.02
N HIS A 489 9.16 -21.99 0.20
CA HIS A 489 8.94 -23.17 1.04
C HIS A 489 9.89 -24.32 0.65
N ASP A 490 9.87 -24.72 -0.63
CA ASP A 490 10.66 -25.85 -1.11
C ASP A 490 12.17 -25.60 -0.96
N VAL A 491 12.63 -24.39 -1.25
CA VAL A 491 14.04 -24.01 -1.11
C VAL A 491 14.48 -24.04 0.35
N GLU A 492 13.66 -23.57 1.28
CA GLU A 492 13.99 -23.62 2.71
C GLU A 492 14.04 -25.05 3.26
N VAL A 493 13.09 -25.89 2.87
CA VAL A 493 13.09 -27.33 3.22
C VAL A 493 14.35 -28.01 2.69
N LEU A 494 14.67 -27.82 1.41
CA LEU A 494 15.87 -28.41 0.79
C LEU A 494 17.17 -27.88 1.40
N SER A 495 17.23 -26.58 1.70
CA SER A 495 18.40 -25.96 2.36
C SER A 495 18.58 -26.50 3.79
N SER A 496 17.48 -26.76 4.50
CA SER A 496 17.51 -27.36 5.83
C SER A 496 18.00 -28.81 5.78
N PHE A 497 17.57 -29.58 4.77
CA PHE A 497 18.10 -30.93 4.53
C PHE A 497 19.58 -30.92 4.16
N ALA A 498 20.03 -29.99 3.31
CA ALA A 498 21.44 -29.88 2.95
C ALA A 498 22.31 -29.54 4.17
N LEU A 499 21.86 -28.61 5.03
CA LEU A 499 22.53 -28.26 6.29
C LEU A 499 22.66 -29.48 7.21
N ALA A 500 21.59 -30.27 7.36
CA ALA A 500 21.60 -31.46 8.20
C ALA A 500 22.53 -32.58 7.67
N GLN A 501 22.81 -32.61 6.36
CA GLN A 501 23.58 -33.68 5.73
C GLN A 501 25.06 -33.33 5.53
N LYS A 502 25.37 -32.06 5.25
CA LYS A 502 26.72 -31.60 4.91
C LYS A 502 27.14 -30.51 5.89
N SER A 503 28.12 -30.82 6.74
CA SER A 503 28.70 -29.84 7.68
C SER A 503 29.36 -28.65 6.98
N SER A 504 29.76 -28.79 5.71
CA SER A 504 30.31 -27.71 4.90
C SER A 504 29.24 -26.79 4.27
N PHE A 505 27.97 -27.21 4.26
CA PHE A 505 26.90 -26.40 3.69
C PHE A 505 26.46 -25.31 4.67
N GLN A 506 26.47 -24.07 4.22
CA GLN A 506 26.00 -22.93 5.02
C GLN A 506 24.56 -22.61 4.65
N TYR A 507 23.68 -22.55 5.66
CA TYR A 507 22.30 -22.17 5.41
C TYR A 507 22.24 -20.70 4.93
N PRO A 508 21.62 -20.45 3.78
CA PRO A 508 21.64 -19.18 3.05
C PRO A 508 20.70 -18.10 3.65
N SER A 509 20.78 -17.90 4.96
CA SER A 509 19.84 -17.11 5.76
C SER A 509 19.58 -15.72 5.19
N ALA A 510 20.63 -14.96 4.89
CA ALA A 510 20.53 -13.58 4.41
C ALA A 510 19.84 -13.48 3.05
N LYS A 511 20.16 -14.41 2.13
CA LYS A 511 19.56 -14.44 0.80
C LYS A 511 18.07 -14.81 0.86
N LEU A 512 17.72 -15.82 1.64
CA LEU A 512 16.31 -16.19 1.86
C LEU A 512 15.52 -15.08 2.52
N GLN A 513 16.09 -14.41 3.52
CA GLN A 513 15.46 -13.26 4.16
C GLN A 513 15.15 -12.15 3.15
N HIS A 514 16.11 -11.82 2.27
CA HIS A 514 15.90 -10.83 1.22
C HIS A 514 14.78 -11.23 0.25
N LEU A 515 14.77 -12.49 -0.20
CA LEU A 515 13.75 -13.00 -1.12
C LEU A 515 12.35 -13.03 -0.47
N TRP A 516 12.25 -13.41 0.80
CA TRP A 516 11.01 -13.29 1.56
C TRP A 516 10.55 -11.84 1.59
N ARG A 517 11.41 -10.88 1.96
CA ARG A 517 11.04 -9.46 1.99
C ARG A 517 10.53 -8.94 0.64
N LEU A 518 11.12 -9.38 -0.48
CA LEU A 518 10.63 -9.06 -1.82
C LEU A 518 9.25 -9.68 -2.10
N LEU A 519 9.01 -10.93 -1.70
CA LEU A 519 7.70 -11.55 -1.83
C LEU A 519 6.66 -10.82 -0.98
N LEU A 520 6.98 -10.55 0.29
CA LEU A 520 6.11 -9.87 1.24
C LEU A 520 5.78 -8.44 0.82
N LEU A 521 6.70 -7.75 0.14
CA LEU A 521 6.46 -6.43 -0.44
C LEU A 521 5.30 -6.47 -1.45
N ASN A 522 5.29 -7.48 -2.33
CA ASN A 522 4.20 -7.67 -3.29
C ASN A 522 2.87 -8.08 -2.65
N GLN A 523 2.86 -8.42 -1.35
CA GLN A 523 1.65 -8.77 -0.60
C GLN A 523 0.97 -7.56 0.05
N PHE A 524 1.44 -6.34 -0.25
CA PHE A 524 0.73 -5.12 0.12
C PHE A 524 -0.73 -5.15 -0.35
N HIS A 525 -1.64 -4.58 0.44
CA HIS A 525 -3.09 -4.69 0.24
C HIS A 525 -3.61 -4.08 -1.07
N ASP A 526 -2.83 -3.26 -1.79
CA ASP A 526 -3.22 -2.84 -3.16
C ASP A 526 -2.53 -3.65 -4.28
N VAL A 527 -1.38 -4.24 -4.01
CA VAL A 527 -0.58 -4.93 -5.03
C VAL A 527 -1.12 -6.33 -5.28
N LEU A 528 -1.21 -7.16 -4.24
CA LEU A 528 -1.65 -8.56 -4.37
C LEU A 528 -3.14 -8.67 -4.73
N PRO A 529 -4.03 -7.88 -4.12
CA PRO A 529 -5.41 -7.69 -4.57
C PRO A 529 -5.52 -7.25 -6.03
N GLY A 530 -4.49 -6.64 -6.62
CA GLY A 530 -4.46 -6.31 -8.04
C GLY A 530 -5.23 -5.02 -8.33
N SER A 531 -5.12 -4.07 -7.43
CA SER A 531 -5.87 -2.83 -7.41
C SER A 531 -4.93 -1.62 -7.53
N CYS A 532 -3.90 -1.80 -8.37
CA CYS A 532 -2.86 -0.83 -8.65
C CYS A 532 -2.80 -0.53 -10.16
N ILE A 533 -2.13 0.56 -10.54
CA ILE A 533 -1.88 0.85 -11.95
C ILE A 533 -0.99 -0.22 -12.61
N GLN A 534 -1.05 -0.29 -13.94
CA GLN A 534 -0.30 -1.29 -14.73
C GLN A 534 1.21 -1.30 -14.42
N LEU A 535 1.83 -0.14 -14.19
CA LEU A 535 3.27 -0.04 -13.88
C LEU A 535 3.64 -0.82 -12.60
N VAL A 536 2.80 -0.71 -11.56
CA VAL A 536 3.00 -1.44 -10.30
C VAL A 536 2.82 -2.94 -10.51
N ALA A 537 1.84 -3.34 -11.31
CA ALA A 537 1.65 -4.74 -11.68
C ALA A 537 2.85 -5.30 -12.45
N GLU A 538 3.43 -4.54 -13.37
CA GLU A 538 4.64 -4.92 -14.11
C GLU A 538 5.85 -5.09 -13.19
N ASP A 539 6.07 -4.16 -12.25
CA ASP A 539 7.16 -4.29 -11.27
C ASP A 539 6.96 -5.48 -10.32
N ALA A 540 5.72 -5.72 -9.85
CA ALA A 540 5.41 -6.90 -9.07
C ALA A 540 5.75 -8.20 -9.83
N MET A 541 5.39 -8.27 -11.12
CA MET A 541 5.73 -9.40 -11.99
C MET A 541 7.24 -9.54 -12.21
N ARG A 542 7.99 -8.42 -12.32
CA ARG A 542 9.46 -8.44 -12.40
C ARG A 542 10.06 -9.06 -11.14
N TYR A 543 9.58 -8.70 -9.95
CA TYR A 543 10.08 -9.31 -8.71
C TYR A 543 9.83 -10.81 -8.68
N TYR A 544 8.64 -11.29 -9.07
CA TYR A 544 8.37 -12.73 -9.17
C TYR A 544 9.31 -13.42 -10.16
N SER A 545 9.52 -12.84 -11.35
CA SER A 545 10.43 -13.40 -12.35
C SER A 545 11.89 -13.43 -11.90
N GLY A 546 12.29 -12.47 -11.06
CA GLY A 546 13.63 -12.37 -10.49
C GLY A 546 13.92 -13.40 -9.39
N MET A 547 12.88 -14.03 -8.81
CA MET A 547 13.02 -15.08 -7.79
C MET A 547 13.39 -16.45 -8.40
N ASN A 548 14.42 -16.50 -9.24
CA ASN A 548 14.93 -17.77 -9.77
C ASN A 548 15.91 -18.41 -8.77
N LEU A 549 15.57 -19.59 -8.23
CA LEU A 549 16.34 -20.26 -7.17
C LEU A 549 16.81 -21.66 -7.60
N PRO A 550 17.80 -21.78 -8.48
CA PRO A 550 18.29 -23.08 -8.96
C PRO A 550 19.12 -23.88 -7.92
N TRP A 551 19.39 -23.34 -6.73
CA TRP A 551 20.62 -23.66 -6.00
C TRP A 551 20.56 -24.56 -4.75
N PRO A 552 19.43 -25.07 -4.21
CA PRO A 552 19.51 -26.10 -3.17
C PRO A 552 19.40 -27.55 -3.70
N LEU A 553 18.87 -27.77 -4.92
CA LEU A 553 18.58 -29.13 -5.41
C LEU A 553 19.85 -30.00 -5.57
N ARG A 554 20.93 -29.42 -6.09
CA ARG A 554 22.22 -30.13 -6.25
C ARG A 554 22.92 -30.39 -4.92
N GLU A 555 22.73 -29.51 -3.94
CA GLU A 555 23.35 -29.65 -2.63
C GLU A 555 22.61 -30.65 -1.74
N ALA A 556 21.30 -30.79 -1.90
CA ALA A 556 20.49 -31.74 -1.14
C ALA A 556 20.59 -33.21 -1.63
N SER A 557 21.20 -33.48 -2.79
CA SER A 557 21.33 -34.85 -3.32
C SER A 557 22.48 -35.62 -2.66
N ARG A 558 22.20 -36.86 -2.23
CA ARG A 558 23.22 -37.82 -1.76
C ARG A 558 23.81 -38.60 -2.93
N GLY A 559 25.12 -38.47 -3.17
CA GLY A 559 25.86 -39.28 -4.15
C GLY A 559 25.93 -38.68 -5.57
N PRO A 560 26.57 -39.37 -6.54
CA PRO A 560 26.62 -38.93 -7.93
C PRO A 560 25.21 -38.85 -8.51
N ALA A 561 24.87 -37.69 -9.07
CA ALA A 561 23.51 -37.37 -9.48
C ALA A 561 23.00 -38.38 -10.52
N PRO A 562 21.91 -39.14 -10.25
CA PRO A 562 21.22 -39.86 -11.30
C PRO A 562 20.75 -38.88 -12.39
N HIS A 563 20.52 -39.36 -13.61
CA HIS A 563 20.05 -38.50 -14.71
C HIS A 563 18.73 -37.76 -14.39
N ILE A 564 17.93 -38.23 -13.42
CA ILE A 564 16.69 -37.61 -12.92
C ILE A 564 16.58 -37.79 -11.40
N LEU A 565 16.30 -36.71 -10.67
CA LEU A 565 15.99 -36.70 -9.23
C LEU A 565 14.55 -36.19 -9.03
N VAL A 566 13.79 -36.89 -8.19
CA VAL A 566 12.43 -36.49 -7.79
C VAL A 566 12.45 -36.24 -6.29
N VAL A 567 12.00 -35.05 -5.87
CA VAL A 567 11.95 -34.68 -4.45
C VAL A 567 10.51 -34.35 -4.05
N ASN A 568 10.06 -34.94 -2.95
CA ASN A 568 8.79 -34.59 -2.33
C ASN A 568 9.08 -33.72 -1.11
N THR A 569 8.72 -32.44 -1.19
CA THR A 569 8.87 -31.46 -0.10
C THR A 569 7.66 -31.41 0.84
N LEU A 570 6.60 -32.16 0.55
CA LEU A 570 5.42 -32.24 1.39
C LEU A 570 5.64 -33.21 2.57
N PRO A 571 5.03 -32.97 3.75
CA PRO A 571 5.22 -33.79 4.94
C PRO A 571 4.44 -35.11 4.90
N TRP A 572 3.90 -35.52 3.76
CA TRP A 572 3.14 -36.76 3.57
C TRP A 572 3.61 -37.52 2.33
N LYS A 573 3.33 -38.83 2.29
CA LYS A 573 3.57 -39.67 1.12
C LYS A 573 2.73 -39.18 -0.06
N ARG A 574 3.37 -39.03 -1.22
CA ARG A 574 2.73 -38.58 -2.46
C ARG A 574 2.98 -39.59 -3.57
N THR A 575 1.93 -39.89 -4.32
CA THR A 575 1.99 -40.65 -5.57
C THR A 575 1.52 -39.72 -6.68
N GLU A 576 2.31 -39.59 -7.75
CA GLU A 576 1.99 -38.69 -8.85
C GLU A 576 2.67 -39.14 -10.15
N VAL A 577 2.04 -38.82 -11.27
CA VAL A 577 2.57 -39.07 -12.60
C VAL A 577 3.36 -37.86 -13.08
N ILE A 578 4.68 -38.02 -13.19
CA ILE A 578 5.60 -36.96 -13.63
C ILE A 578 6.00 -37.11 -15.11
N PRO A 579 6.05 -36.02 -15.89
CA PRO A 579 6.60 -36.06 -17.24
C PRO A 579 8.13 -36.15 -17.20
N LYS A 580 8.73 -36.98 -18.07
CA LYS A 580 10.20 -37.11 -18.20
C LYS A 580 10.74 -36.15 -19.28
N ALA A 581 11.77 -35.36 -18.98
CA ALA A 581 12.45 -34.52 -19.97
C ALA A 581 13.52 -35.32 -20.77
N GLY A 582 13.53 -35.20 -22.11
CA GLY A 582 14.55 -35.76 -23.03
C GLY A 582 14.05 -36.18 -24.43
N PRO A 583 14.92 -36.31 -25.46
CA PRO A 583 14.52 -36.75 -26.80
C PRO A 583 14.12 -38.24 -26.76
N GLY A 584 12.85 -38.54 -27.04
CA GLY A 584 12.30 -39.90 -27.00
C GLY A 584 11.56 -40.28 -25.70
N GLY A 585 11.10 -39.31 -24.91
CA GLY A 585 10.45 -39.53 -23.62
C GLY A 585 9.09 -40.26 -23.66
N SER A 586 9.10 -41.59 -23.63
CA SER A 586 8.02 -42.39 -23.04
C SER A 586 8.60 -43.62 -22.34
N LYS A 587 9.02 -43.44 -21.07
CA LYS A 587 9.12 -44.53 -20.08
C LYS A 587 8.88 -43.94 -18.70
N THR A 588 7.88 -44.50 -18.02
CA THR A 588 7.27 -44.03 -16.78
C THR A 588 7.76 -44.86 -15.59
N LEU A 589 7.82 -44.26 -14.39
CA LEU A 589 8.07 -44.97 -13.14
C LEU A 589 6.74 -45.21 -12.40
N GLY A 590 6.32 -46.48 -12.35
CA GLY A 590 5.51 -47.09 -11.30
C GLY A 590 3.99 -46.82 -11.23
N ALA A 591 3.18 -47.73 -11.79
CA ALA A 591 2.00 -48.37 -11.17
C ALA A 591 1.41 -49.46 -12.10
N ASN A 592 0.87 -50.56 -11.53
CA ASN A 592 0.24 -51.68 -12.25
C ASN A 592 -1.23 -51.42 -12.66
N SER A 593 -1.69 -50.18 -12.58
CA SER A 593 -3.07 -49.77 -12.89
C SER A 593 -3.09 -48.97 -14.19
N PHE A 594 -3.74 -49.53 -15.21
CA PHE A 594 -3.81 -48.96 -16.55
C PHE A 594 -5.09 -48.13 -16.73
N LEU A 595 -4.95 -46.88 -17.15
CA LEU A 595 -6.04 -46.04 -17.67
C LEU A 595 -6.39 -46.47 -19.09
N ASN A 596 -7.68 -46.42 -19.42
CA ASN A 596 -8.18 -46.53 -20.79
C ASN A 596 -9.22 -45.43 -21.03
N LEU A 597 -9.11 -44.71 -22.16
CA LEU A 597 -9.97 -43.57 -22.53
C LEU A 597 -10.67 -43.85 -23.87
N PRO A 598 -11.75 -44.65 -23.87
CA PRO A 598 -12.51 -44.86 -25.09
C PRO A 598 -13.31 -43.59 -25.48
N LEU A 599 -13.05 -43.07 -26.67
CA LEU A 599 -13.97 -42.14 -27.35
C LEU A 599 -15.26 -42.89 -27.70
N GLN A 600 -16.41 -42.35 -27.32
CA GLN A 600 -17.71 -42.95 -27.61
C GLN A 600 -18.22 -42.53 -28.98
N VAL A 601 -19.17 -43.28 -29.53
CA VAL A 601 -19.77 -43.03 -30.85
C VAL A 601 -20.50 -41.69 -30.92
N ASP A 602 -20.99 -41.19 -29.79
CA ASP A 602 -21.66 -39.89 -29.65
C ASP A 602 -20.68 -38.70 -29.47
N GLY A 603 -19.36 -38.95 -29.53
CA GLY A 603 -18.32 -37.94 -29.34
C GLY A 603 -18.02 -37.60 -27.87
N SER A 604 -18.68 -38.27 -26.91
CA SER A 604 -18.35 -38.17 -25.49
C SER A 604 -17.08 -38.96 -25.16
N VAL A 605 -16.42 -38.62 -24.04
CA VAL A 605 -15.24 -39.35 -23.55
C VAL A 605 -15.49 -39.84 -22.14
N ILE A 606 -15.17 -41.11 -21.91
CA ILE A 606 -15.20 -41.72 -20.57
C ILE A 606 -13.76 -41.97 -20.12
N MET A 607 -13.37 -41.36 -18.99
CA MET A 607 -12.04 -41.52 -18.38
C MET A 607 -12.19 -42.31 -17.07
N LYS A 608 -11.41 -43.39 -16.90
CA LYS A 608 -11.45 -44.24 -15.69
C LYS A 608 -10.04 -44.62 -15.23
N ASN A 609 -9.75 -44.44 -13.94
CA ASN A 609 -8.44 -44.78 -13.37
C ASN A 609 -8.50 -45.80 -12.21
N GLY A 610 -9.66 -46.42 -11.99
CA GLY A 610 -9.91 -47.36 -10.89
C GLY A 610 -10.33 -46.71 -9.57
N LEU A 611 -10.17 -45.39 -9.42
CA LEU A 611 -10.65 -44.62 -8.26
C LEU A 611 -11.86 -43.77 -8.64
N VAL A 612 -11.78 -43.07 -9.77
CA VAL A 612 -12.83 -42.18 -10.28
C VAL A 612 -13.17 -42.51 -11.73
N ARG A 613 -14.44 -42.28 -12.09
CA ARG A 613 -14.98 -42.33 -13.44
C ARG A 613 -15.50 -40.94 -13.80
N VAL A 614 -15.04 -40.41 -14.93
CA VAL A 614 -15.43 -39.09 -15.46
C VAL A 614 -16.06 -39.29 -16.82
N CYS A 615 -17.22 -38.68 -17.06
CA CYS A 615 -17.83 -38.61 -18.39
C CYS A 615 -17.83 -37.15 -18.86
N LEU A 616 -17.28 -36.91 -20.05
CA LEU A 616 -17.22 -35.61 -20.70
C LEU A 616 -18.11 -35.62 -21.93
N ASP A 617 -18.96 -34.60 -22.08
CA ASP A 617 -19.73 -34.42 -23.32
C ASP A 617 -18.92 -33.71 -24.42
N THR A 618 -19.51 -33.54 -25.59
CA THR A 618 -18.86 -32.92 -26.77
C THR A 618 -18.39 -31.48 -26.56
N LEU A 619 -18.87 -30.79 -25.52
CA LEU A 619 -18.46 -29.43 -25.15
C LEU A 619 -17.41 -29.42 -24.03
N GLY A 620 -16.93 -30.59 -23.60
CA GLY A 620 -15.95 -30.73 -22.52
C GLY A 620 -16.54 -30.58 -21.11
N ARG A 621 -17.88 -30.61 -20.98
CA ARG A 621 -18.57 -30.52 -19.68
C ARG A 621 -18.60 -31.88 -19.02
N VAL A 622 -18.48 -31.91 -17.69
CA VAL A 622 -18.51 -33.14 -16.92
C VAL A 622 -19.96 -33.51 -16.63
N THR A 623 -20.45 -34.57 -17.25
CA THR A 623 -21.83 -35.08 -17.06
C THR A 623 -21.93 -36.12 -15.94
N SER A 624 -20.81 -36.76 -15.58
CA SER A 624 -20.70 -37.67 -14.43
C SER A 624 -19.31 -37.58 -13.84
N LEU A 625 -19.22 -37.51 -12.50
CA LEU A 625 -17.99 -37.59 -11.73
C LEU A 625 -18.22 -38.53 -10.55
N CYS A 626 -17.92 -39.79 -10.77
CA CYS A 626 -18.25 -40.88 -9.86
C CYS A 626 -16.99 -41.38 -9.14
N LEU A 627 -16.98 -41.34 -7.81
CA LEU A 627 -16.08 -42.16 -7.01
C LEU A 627 -16.51 -43.62 -7.19
N MET A 628 -15.58 -44.54 -7.46
CA MET A 628 -15.94 -45.92 -7.82
C MET A 628 -16.08 -46.85 -6.60
N GLN A 629 -15.42 -46.56 -5.48
CA GLN A 629 -15.45 -47.38 -4.26
C GLN A 629 -15.42 -46.51 -2.99
N PRO A 630 -16.56 -46.32 -2.29
CA PRO A 630 -17.91 -46.72 -2.69
C PRO A 630 -18.38 -45.96 -3.94
N GLU A 631 -19.35 -46.52 -4.69
CA GLU A 631 -19.94 -45.82 -5.83
C GLU A 631 -20.70 -44.57 -5.34
N ARG A 632 -20.22 -43.39 -5.70
CA ARG A 632 -20.83 -42.11 -5.32
C ARG A 632 -20.73 -41.13 -6.48
N GLU A 633 -21.89 -40.74 -7.01
CA GLU A 633 -22.02 -39.71 -8.04
C GLU A 633 -21.97 -38.31 -7.41
N SER A 634 -21.20 -37.41 -8.03
CA SER A 634 -21.03 -36.03 -7.57
C SER A 634 -21.78 -35.02 -8.45
N VAL A 635 -22.15 -35.40 -9.68
CA VAL A 635 -22.94 -34.58 -10.60
C VAL A 635 -24.39 -35.05 -10.58
N PRO A 636 -25.35 -34.23 -10.10
CA PRO A 636 -26.75 -34.60 -10.11
C PRO A 636 -27.28 -34.90 -11.52
N GLU A 637 -28.31 -35.75 -11.58
CA GLU A 637 -28.95 -36.12 -12.83
C GLU A 637 -29.44 -34.87 -13.60
N GLY A 638 -29.18 -34.83 -14.91
CA GLY A 638 -29.52 -33.70 -15.79
C GLY A 638 -28.64 -32.45 -15.61
N CYS A 639 -27.68 -32.46 -14.69
CA CYS A 639 -26.73 -31.37 -14.49
C CYS A 639 -25.39 -31.65 -15.17
N CYS A 640 -24.57 -30.61 -15.30
CA CYS A 640 -23.18 -30.74 -15.71
C CYS A 640 -22.27 -29.86 -14.83
N ALA A 641 -21.03 -30.32 -14.65
CA ALA A 641 -19.92 -29.57 -14.08
C ALA A 641 -18.98 -29.07 -15.18
N ASN A 642 -17.99 -28.26 -14.81
CA ASN A 642 -17.03 -27.67 -15.75
C ASN A 642 -17.72 -26.88 -16.89
N GLN A 643 -18.92 -26.34 -16.63
CA GLN A 643 -19.61 -25.47 -17.58
C GLN A 643 -19.04 -24.07 -17.46
N PHE A 644 -18.41 -23.62 -18.53
CA PHE A 644 -17.91 -22.25 -18.64
C PHE A 644 -19.06 -21.27 -18.85
N VAL A 645 -19.06 -20.22 -18.05
CA VAL A 645 -20.03 -19.13 -18.10
C VAL A 645 -19.32 -17.78 -18.07
N ILE A 646 -19.96 -16.77 -18.62
CA ILE A 646 -19.51 -15.39 -18.69
C ILE A 646 -20.56 -14.51 -18.01
N PHE A 647 -20.12 -13.53 -17.24
CA PHE A 647 -20.98 -12.52 -16.61
C PHE A 647 -20.54 -11.12 -17.05
N ASP A 648 -21.50 -10.25 -17.33
CA ASP A 648 -21.25 -8.82 -17.53
C ASP A 648 -20.80 -8.23 -16.17
N ASP A 649 -19.61 -7.65 -16.09
CA ASP A 649 -19.05 -7.09 -14.86
C ASP A 649 -19.00 -5.56 -14.98
N VAL A 650 -20.00 -4.92 -14.38
CA VAL A 650 -20.18 -3.45 -14.36
C VAL A 650 -20.42 -3.05 -12.91
N PRO A 651 -19.38 -2.73 -12.13
CA PRO A 651 -19.54 -2.39 -10.72
C PRO A 651 -20.15 -1.00 -10.50
N LEU A 652 -20.64 -0.74 -9.28
CA LEU A 652 -21.23 0.56 -8.91
C LEU A 652 -20.18 1.63 -8.62
N TYR A 653 -19.04 1.26 -8.03
CA TYR A 653 -18.09 2.21 -7.46
C TYR A 653 -16.70 2.10 -8.07
N TRP A 654 -16.07 0.91 -8.03
CA TRP A 654 -14.67 0.75 -8.43
C TRP A 654 -14.40 -0.51 -9.28
N ASP A 655 -14.01 -0.30 -10.54
CA ASP A 655 -13.83 -1.35 -11.56
C ASP A 655 -12.93 -2.53 -11.16
N ALA A 656 -11.75 -2.26 -10.60
CA ALA A 656 -10.79 -3.32 -10.25
C ALA A 656 -11.05 -3.94 -8.86
N TRP A 657 -11.83 -3.27 -8.02
CA TRP A 657 -12.07 -3.70 -6.65
C TRP A 657 -13.38 -4.48 -6.52
N ASP A 658 -14.46 -3.97 -7.08
CA ASP A 658 -15.80 -4.45 -6.77
C ASP A 658 -16.34 -5.42 -7.82
N VAL A 659 -17.18 -6.33 -7.34
CA VAL A 659 -18.18 -7.01 -8.16
C VAL A 659 -19.48 -7.07 -7.38
N MET A 660 -20.57 -6.71 -8.06
CA MET A 660 -21.88 -6.54 -7.47
C MET A 660 -22.74 -7.78 -7.67
N ASP A 661 -23.61 -8.09 -6.74
CA ASP A 661 -24.50 -9.27 -6.77
C ASP A 661 -25.30 -9.41 -8.08
N TYR A 662 -25.82 -8.31 -8.63
CA TYR A 662 -26.61 -8.31 -9.87
C TYR A 662 -25.85 -8.81 -11.11
N HIS A 663 -24.49 -8.90 -11.08
CA HIS A 663 -23.75 -9.50 -12.20
C HIS A 663 -24.23 -10.93 -12.49
N LEU A 664 -24.70 -11.66 -11.45
CA LEU A 664 -25.20 -13.03 -11.58
C LEU A 664 -26.41 -13.16 -12.53
N GLU A 665 -27.18 -12.09 -12.71
CA GLU A 665 -28.34 -12.04 -13.62
C GLU A 665 -27.93 -12.04 -15.11
N THR A 666 -26.67 -11.70 -15.40
CA THR A 666 -26.15 -11.55 -16.77
C THR A 666 -25.45 -12.80 -17.31
N ARG A 667 -25.60 -13.93 -16.60
CA ARG A 667 -24.97 -15.21 -16.90
C ARG A 667 -25.22 -15.66 -18.34
N LYS A 668 -24.14 -15.86 -19.10
CA LYS A 668 -24.14 -16.39 -20.48
C LYS A 668 -23.26 -17.64 -20.57
N THR A 669 -23.79 -18.76 -21.02
CA THR A 669 -23.00 -19.99 -21.19
C THR A 669 -22.10 -19.90 -22.41
N VAL A 670 -20.84 -20.32 -22.27
CA VAL A 670 -19.94 -20.49 -23.41
C VAL A 670 -20.21 -21.85 -24.04
N ALA A 671 -20.87 -21.84 -25.20
CA ALA A 671 -21.31 -23.07 -25.89
C ALA A 671 -20.80 -23.19 -27.34
N HIS A 672 -20.09 -22.17 -27.85
CA HIS A 672 -19.58 -22.21 -29.21
C HIS A 672 -18.30 -23.04 -29.29
N LEU A 673 -18.42 -24.26 -29.81
CA LEU A 673 -17.31 -25.19 -29.99
C LEU A 673 -16.40 -24.75 -31.13
N LEU A 674 -15.12 -24.49 -30.83
CA LEU A 674 -14.11 -24.17 -31.83
C LEU A 674 -13.31 -25.42 -32.24
N LYS A 675 -12.98 -26.27 -31.27
CA LYS A 675 -12.35 -27.58 -31.50
C LYS A 675 -13.05 -28.63 -30.64
N PRO A 676 -13.53 -29.75 -31.24
CA PRO A 676 -14.14 -30.83 -30.48
C PRO A 676 -13.13 -31.51 -29.55
N LEU A 677 -13.63 -32.37 -28.66
CA LEU A 677 -12.79 -33.20 -27.81
C LEU A 677 -11.82 -34.03 -28.65
N GLU A 678 -10.54 -33.87 -28.39
CA GLU A 678 -9.45 -34.64 -29.01
C GLU A 678 -8.66 -35.35 -27.91
N ILE A 679 -8.46 -36.66 -28.07
CA ILE A 679 -7.65 -37.45 -27.16
C ILE A 679 -6.17 -37.17 -27.44
N ILE A 680 -5.49 -36.52 -26.49
CA ILE A 680 -4.05 -36.24 -26.56
C ILE A 680 -3.24 -37.44 -26.06
N GLN A 681 -3.71 -38.06 -24.96
CA GLN A 681 -3.11 -39.28 -24.43
C GLN A 681 -4.22 -40.32 -24.19
N PRO A 682 -4.22 -41.45 -24.92
CA PRO A 682 -5.29 -42.44 -24.85
C PRO A 682 -5.30 -43.28 -23.57
N GLY A 683 -4.27 -43.19 -22.73
CA GLY A 683 -4.21 -43.88 -21.44
C GLY A 683 -2.81 -44.40 -21.07
N GLY A 684 -2.78 -45.46 -20.27
CA GLY A 684 -1.58 -45.92 -19.57
C GLY A 684 -1.52 -45.35 -18.16
N LEU A 685 -0.56 -44.47 -17.89
CA LEU A 685 -0.44 -43.79 -16.59
C LEU A 685 -1.06 -42.39 -16.56
N ARG A 686 -1.27 -41.78 -17.73
CA ARG A 686 -1.99 -40.52 -17.88
C ARG A 686 -2.93 -40.63 -19.08
N GLY A 687 -4.17 -40.21 -18.88
CA GLY A 687 -5.12 -39.95 -19.94
C GLY A 687 -5.41 -38.47 -20.03
N SER A 688 -5.46 -37.91 -21.22
CA SER A 688 -5.88 -36.53 -21.38
C SER A 688 -6.63 -36.27 -22.67
N VAL A 689 -7.55 -35.32 -22.58
CA VAL A 689 -8.32 -34.79 -23.71
C VAL A 689 -8.24 -33.28 -23.73
N THR A 690 -8.26 -32.69 -24.91
CA THR A 690 -8.29 -31.24 -25.08
C THR A 690 -9.51 -30.83 -25.88
N PHE A 691 -10.00 -29.62 -25.64
CA PHE A 691 -11.03 -28.98 -26.46
C PHE A 691 -10.83 -27.46 -26.45
N SER A 692 -11.46 -26.76 -27.40
CA SER A 692 -11.45 -25.30 -27.44
C SER A 692 -12.86 -24.75 -27.63
N LEU A 693 -13.19 -23.72 -26.86
CA LEU A 693 -14.44 -22.97 -26.96
C LEU A 693 -14.14 -21.52 -27.38
N GLN A 694 -15.00 -20.97 -28.22
CA GLN A 694 -14.97 -19.55 -28.57
C GLN A 694 -15.77 -18.75 -27.53
N ILE A 695 -15.10 -17.81 -26.87
CA ILE A 695 -15.69 -16.90 -25.87
C ILE A 695 -16.30 -15.69 -26.59
N SER A 696 -15.54 -15.11 -27.52
CA SER A 696 -15.97 -13.98 -28.35
C SER A 696 -15.28 -14.04 -29.72
N GLU A 697 -15.53 -13.08 -30.60
CA GLU A 697 -14.84 -12.98 -31.90
C GLU A 697 -13.31 -13.03 -31.79
N LYS A 698 -12.75 -12.52 -30.68
CA LYS A 698 -11.29 -12.41 -30.48
C LYS A 698 -10.77 -13.23 -29.30
N SER A 699 -11.63 -13.74 -28.43
CA SER A 699 -11.25 -14.47 -27.22
C SER A 699 -11.54 -15.97 -27.34
N VAL A 700 -10.57 -16.80 -26.96
CA VAL A 700 -10.63 -18.26 -27.08
C VAL A 700 -10.19 -18.91 -25.77
N LEU A 701 -10.93 -19.94 -25.38
CA LEU A 701 -10.60 -20.85 -24.30
C LEU A 701 -10.07 -22.16 -24.90
N THR A 702 -8.97 -22.68 -24.34
CA THR A 702 -8.55 -24.06 -24.54
C THR A 702 -8.39 -24.71 -23.18
N GLN A 703 -8.95 -25.90 -22.99
CA GLN A 703 -8.80 -26.66 -21.75
C GLN A 703 -8.35 -28.08 -22.05
N GLU A 704 -7.33 -28.55 -21.31
CA GLU A 704 -6.94 -29.94 -21.23
C GLU A 704 -7.49 -30.55 -19.93
N VAL A 705 -8.25 -31.64 -20.05
CA VAL A 705 -8.76 -32.44 -18.92
C VAL A 705 -7.88 -33.67 -18.78
N ILE A 706 -7.27 -33.83 -17.60
CA ILE A 706 -6.24 -34.84 -17.35
C ILE A 706 -6.66 -35.75 -16.20
N LEU A 707 -6.57 -37.05 -16.41
CA LEU A 707 -6.75 -38.08 -15.39
C LEU A 707 -5.50 -38.96 -15.29
N ASP A 708 -4.90 -38.96 -14.10
CA ASP A 708 -3.70 -39.74 -13.79
C ASP A 708 -4.05 -41.05 -13.08
N ALA A 709 -3.24 -42.08 -13.28
CA ALA A 709 -3.37 -43.35 -12.59
C ALA A 709 -3.12 -43.13 -11.09
N ALA A 710 -3.90 -43.82 -10.25
CA ALA A 710 -3.81 -43.74 -8.79
C ALA A 710 -4.05 -42.33 -8.16
N CYS A 711 -4.53 -41.36 -8.94
CA CYS A 711 -4.91 -40.03 -8.43
C CYS A 711 -6.43 -39.93 -8.19
N PRO A 712 -6.91 -39.51 -7.02
CA PRO A 712 -8.35 -39.44 -6.71
C PRO A 712 -9.03 -38.16 -7.23
N HIS A 713 -8.42 -37.45 -8.20
CA HIS A 713 -8.92 -36.17 -8.69
C HIS A 713 -8.68 -36.02 -10.20
N VAL A 714 -9.48 -35.15 -10.81
CA VAL A 714 -9.36 -34.74 -12.22
C VAL A 714 -8.67 -33.38 -12.26
N ARG A 715 -7.73 -33.19 -13.17
CA ARG A 715 -7.05 -31.90 -13.34
C ARG A 715 -7.53 -31.19 -14.59
N PHE A 716 -7.78 -29.89 -14.47
CA PHE A 716 -8.19 -29.03 -15.56
C PHE A 716 -7.10 -27.99 -15.82
N GLN A 717 -6.45 -28.06 -16.97
CA GLN A 717 -5.47 -27.05 -17.39
C GLN A 717 -6.13 -26.12 -18.38
N THR A 718 -6.44 -24.90 -17.94
CA THR A 718 -7.19 -23.93 -18.74
C THR A 718 -6.27 -22.81 -19.20
N GLN A 719 -6.27 -22.57 -20.51
CA GLN A 719 -5.61 -21.43 -21.14
C GLN A 719 -6.67 -20.54 -21.77
N VAL A 720 -6.68 -19.27 -21.39
CA VAL A 720 -7.57 -18.28 -21.98
C VAL A 720 -6.75 -17.22 -22.68
N ARG A 721 -7.00 -17.04 -23.98
CA ARG A 721 -6.49 -15.89 -24.73
C ARG A 721 -7.57 -14.83 -24.74
N TYR A 722 -7.40 -13.81 -23.89
CA TYR A 722 -8.26 -12.63 -23.86
C TYR A 722 -7.81 -11.63 -24.92
N ALA A 723 -8.75 -11.08 -25.68
CA ALA A 723 -8.51 -9.99 -26.60
C ALA A 723 -9.49 -8.81 -26.42
N CYS A 724 -10.30 -8.84 -25.35
CA CYS A 724 -11.27 -7.80 -25.02
C CYS A 724 -10.83 -7.06 -23.75
N ASN A 725 -11.04 -5.74 -23.71
CA ASN A 725 -10.98 -4.88 -22.51
C ASN A 725 -12.25 -5.01 -21.64
N LEU A 726 -13.08 -6.02 -21.87
CA LEU A 726 -14.33 -6.23 -21.15
C LEU A 726 -14.09 -7.24 -20.03
N LEU A 727 -14.44 -6.82 -18.82
CA LEU A 727 -14.40 -7.62 -17.60
C LEU A 727 -15.39 -8.78 -17.75
N TRP A 728 -14.87 -9.95 -18.08
CA TRP A 728 -15.64 -11.19 -18.14
C TRP A 728 -15.08 -12.13 -17.09
N LYS A 729 -15.95 -12.59 -16.18
CA LYS A 729 -15.56 -13.65 -15.25
C LYS A 729 -15.95 -15.01 -15.80
N LEU A 730 -14.93 -15.84 -16.02
CA LEU A 730 -15.08 -17.19 -16.53
C LEU A 730 -14.95 -18.20 -15.39
N PHE A 731 -16.03 -18.90 -15.06
CA PHE A 731 -16.01 -19.92 -14.00
C PHE A 731 -16.43 -21.28 -14.56
N PRO A 732 -15.73 -22.39 -14.21
CA PRO A 732 -16.28 -23.73 -14.32
C PRO A 732 -17.27 -23.93 -13.17
N LEU A 733 -18.58 -23.87 -13.44
CA LEU A 733 -19.60 -24.09 -12.42
C LEU A 733 -20.09 -25.55 -12.42
N LEU A 734 -20.40 -26.07 -11.24
CA LEU A 734 -21.46 -27.06 -11.08
C LEU A 734 -22.80 -26.33 -11.19
N ASN A 735 -23.75 -26.85 -11.95
CA ASN A 735 -25.12 -26.35 -11.94
C ASN A 735 -25.87 -26.84 -10.69
N THR A 736 -25.27 -26.71 -9.49
CA THR A 736 -25.80 -27.21 -8.21
C THR A 736 -25.49 -26.24 -7.07
N PRO A 737 -26.28 -26.21 -5.98
CA PRO A 737 -26.03 -25.34 -4.82
C PRO A 737 -24.86 -25.79 -3.91
N ILE A 738 -24.03 -26.74 -4.34
CA ILE A 738 -22.97 -27.31 -3.53
C ILE A 738 -21.65 -26.57 -3.83
N PRO A 739 -20.93 -26.06 -2.81
CA PRO A 739 -19.67 -25.35 -3.02
C PRO A 739 -18.62 -26.26 -3.68
N VAL A 740 -18.04 -25.78 -4.78
CA VAL A 740 -16.83 -26.36 -5.36
C VAL A 740 -15.63 -25.73 -4.67
N TYR A 741 -14.87 -26.53 -3.92
CA TYR A 741 -13.54 -26.14 -3.48
C TYR A 741 -12.60 -26.25 -4.69
N VAL A 742 -12.30 -25.12 -5.32
CA VAL A 742 -11.18 -25.01 -6.28
C VAL A 742 -9.90 -24.95 -5.44
N LEU A 743 -9.15 -26.04 -5.39
CA LEU A 743 -7.83 -26.12 -4.73
C LEU A 743 -6.73 -25.51 -5.62
#